data_AF-A0A2D5W488-F1
#
_entry.id   AF-A0A2D5W488-F1
#
_cell.length_a   1.000
_cell.length_b   1.000
_cell.length_c   1.000
_cell.angle_alpha   90.00
_cell.angle_beta   90.00
_cell.angle_gamma   90.00
#
_symmetry.space_group_name_H-M   'P 1'
#
loop_
_entity.id
_entity.type
_entity.pdbx_description
1 polymer ?
#
loop_
_entity_poly.entity_id
_entity_poly.type
_entity_poly.pdbx_seq_one_letter_code
_entity_poly.pdbx_strand_id
1 'polypeptide(L)'
;MIPCLPQIPWSGPQRFLHRLVSGRFRLGFGLLFLLQPLQGWGAGADPENFFETKIRPLLSQACYDCHSESRKKSKGGLFLDRRESLLIGGESGPSLVPGKADQSLMIRAVRYQDPDLQMPPDQPLSEQQIVDLEKWIDQGAPFPERNEDAIETNQKPWWETTLITTLPSLESDAAEVIDTFVLRQLQELSLTPSPMASESIRIRRVYLDLMGRPPTPSERQAFLFDPRQDKWNHLVEDLMKSDDFHHQQIRELNWSLMGENHSEFGKYLQTVWKEGKGWDQLYQEVILADYRNDQASGAPAFLKKRVSDLDRLTNDVAIQFFGVNISCAQCHDHPNVPHWTQASYYGMKSFFSATFDNGGFVAERSEGEVTYKNTRGETLEASLQFFDRPPIEETLLVRLDDEGRKKEKERLEQLKKEKKPASLPSSSRRKLLVQEGLANAQGGYFARSAVNRIWKQFMGRGLVEPVDQMHGANPPTHPELLLWLSQWFQHHGHDPRQLIAALVRSQTYQRSSQWLTDSAPPNESFARFIVRPLTPRQYASALHLASSDPHDWLALSSDSPEHAKHLTQTMKGIDGTTQWFERTSDQVHFAVDEALQMSNASELEAMLHAQEAQWIEACALHEPSNKALNLVFRHILQRSPTLNEQETSARFMDSYPAGDTTPWKALIWSLATGPENRLQH
;
A
#
# COMPACT_ATOMS: atom_id res chain seq x y z
N MET A 1 -56.83 -18.12 -16.45
CA MET A 1 -56.54 -19.47 -16.98
C MET A 1 -55.18 -19.42 -17.65
N ILE A 2 -54.15 -19.90 -16.96
CA ILE A 2 -52.75 -19.93 -17.38
C ILE A 2 -52.27 -21.36 -17.04
N PRO A 3 -51.69 -22.14 -17.97
CA PRO A 3 -51.34 -23.53 -17.68
C PRO A 3 -49.98 -23.66 -17.00
N CYS A 4 -49.94 -24.53 -16.00
CA CYS A 4 -48.75 -24.98 -15.27
C CYS A 4 -47.81 -25.81 -16.16
N LEU A 5 -46.50 -25.60 -16.02
CA LEU A 5 -45.46 -26.51 -16.53
C LEU A 5 -44.97 -27.46 -15.41
N PRO A 6 -44.54 -28.69 -15.73
CA PRO A 6 -44.36 -29.77 -14.76
C PRO A 6 -42.95 -29.85 -14.16
N GLN A 7 -42.88 -30.38 -12.95
CA GLN A 7 -41.68 -30.68 -12.18
C GLN A 7 -40.90 -31.87 -12.78
N ILE A 8 -39.58 -31.75 -12.85
CA ILE A 8 -38.65 -32.84 -13.19
C ILE A 8 -38.02 -33.36 -11.88
N PRO A 9 -38.07 -34.67 -11.57
CA PRO A 9 -37.39 -35.22 -10.41
C PRO A 9 -35.92 -35.57 -10.71
N TRP A 10 -35.05 -35.18 -9.76
CA TRP A 10 -33.67 -35.64 -9.63
C TRP A 10 -33.59 -37.15 -9.48
N SER A 11 -32.69 -37.79 -10.24
CA SER A 11 -32.25 -39.17 -10.00
C SER A 11 -30.72 -39.21 -9.96
N GLY A 12 -30.17 -39.49 -8.78
CA GLY A 12 -28.78 -39.93 -8.64
C GLY A 12 -28.70 -41.46 -8.76
N PRO A 13 -27.52 -42.04 -9.06
CA PRO A 13 -27.32 -43.46 -8.86
C PRO A 13 -26.30 -43.74 -7.75
N GLN A 14 -26.75 -44.49 -6.75
CA GLN A 14 -25.90 -45.28 -5.87
C GLN A 14 -25.76 -46.71 -6.41
N ARG A 15 -24.53 -47.24 -6.26
CA ARG A 15 -24.11 -48.65 -6.12
C ARG A 15 -24.04 -49.55 -7.37
N PHE A 16 -22.85 -50.11 -7.58
CA PHE A 16 -22.68 -51.52 -7.96
C PHE A 16 -21.44 -52.14 -7.27
N LEU A 17 -21.59 -53.41 -6.89
CA LEU A 17 -20.75 -54.22 -5.99
C LEU A 17 -19.67 -55.05 -6.72
N HIS A 18 -18.60 -55.36 -5.96
CA HIS A 18 -17.75 -56.57 -5.95
C HIS A 18 -17.30 -57.28 -7.25
N ARG A 19 -15.97 -57.51 -7.36
CA ARG A 19 -15.41 -58.89 -7.36
C ARG A 19 -13.89 -58.95 -7.08
N LEU A 20 -13.56 -59.98 -6.31
CA LEU A 20 -12.24 -60.47 -5.89
C LEU A 20 -11.33 -60.91 -7.05
N VAL A 21 -10.01 -60.71 -6.92
CA VAL A 21 -9.02 -61.76 -7.22
C VAL A 21 -7.89 -61.71 -6.20
N SER A 22 -7.68 -62.88 -5.61
CA SER A 22 -6.66 -63.29 -4.65
C SER A 22 -5.24 -63.36 -5.23
N GLY A 23 -4.24 -62.94 -4.45
CA GLY A 23 -2.84 -63.25 -4.70
C GLY A 23 -2.03 -63.17 -3.41
N ARG A 24 -1.84 -64.32 -2.75
CA ARG A 24 -0.96 -64.47 -1.58
C ARG A 24 0.49 -64.56 -2.03
N PHE A 25 1.34 -63.64 -1.58
CA PHE A 25 2.77 -63.90 -1.40
C PHE A 25 3.16 -63.45 0.00
N ARG A 26 3.48 -64.42 0.85
CA ARG A 26 4.15 -64.22 2.14
C ARG A 26 5.64 -64.26 1.88
N LEU A 27 6.33 -63.17 2.17
CA LEU A 27 7.76 -63.17 2.47
C LEU A 27 7.94 -62.25 3.68
N GLY A 28 8.25 -62.88 4.81
CA GLY A 28 8.59 -62.16 6.03
C GLY A 28 9.97 -61.53 5.89
N PHE A 29 10.09 -60.31 6.36
CA PHE A 29 11.37 -59.74 6.79
C PHE A 29 11.11 -58.87 8.02
N GLY A 30 11.98 -59.00 9.02
CA GLY A 30 11.79 -58.55 10.38
C GLY A 30 11.57 -57.05 10.55
N LEU A 31 10.71 -56.71 11.50
CA LEU A 31 10.64 -55.39 12.11
C LEU A 31 11.97 -55.11 12.85
N LEU A 32 12.84 -54.30 12.26
CA LEU A 32 13.77 -53.47 13.00
C LEU A 32 13.10 -52.11 13.23
N PHE A 33 12.64 -51.85 14.44
CA PHE A 33 12.30 -50.50 14.89
C PHE A 33 13.61 -49.71 15.04
N LEU A 34 13.98 -48.97 14.00
CA LEU A 34 14.89 -47.83 14.15
C LEU A 34 14.06 -46.65 14.67
N LEU A 35 14.18 -46.39 15.97
CA LEU A 35 13.82 -45.11 16.58
C LEU A 35 14.70 -44.03 15.94
N GLN A 36 14.21 -43.40 14.88
CA GLN A 36 14.71 -42.10 14.46
C GLN A 36 13.94 -41.03 15.23
N PRO A 37 14.62 -40.00 15.79
CA PRO A 37 13.92 -38.89 16.39
C PRO A 37 13.14 -38.17 15.28
N LEU A 38 11.83 -38.03 15.48
CA LEU A 38 11.00 -37.07 14.77
C LEU A 38 11.59 -35.68 15.02
N GLN A 39 12.45 -35.21 14.13
CA GLN A 39 12.74 -33.78 14.04
C GLN A 39 11.51 -33.13 13.45
N GLY A 40 10.71 -32.51 14.31
CA GLY A 40 9.66 -31.61 13.89
C GLY A 40 10.28 -30.46 13.11
N TRP A 41 9.99 -30.40 11.81
CA TRP A 41 10.14 -29.16 11.05
C TRP A 41 9.02 -28.22 11.47
N GLY A 42 9.27 -27.47 12.53
CA GLY A 42 8.61 -26.19 12.73
C GLY A 42 9.12 -25.24 11.66
N ALA A 43 8.21 -24.69 10.86
CA ALA A 43 8.48 -23.53 10.02
C ALA A 43 8.75 -22.32 10.94
N GLY A 44 9.98 -22.23 11.44
CA GLY A 44 10.51 -21.02 12.06
C GLY A 44 11.05 -20.10 10.97
N ALA A 45 10.75 -18.80 11.05
CA ALA A 45 11.44 -17.80 10.26
C ALA A 45 12.96 -18.01 10.36
N ASP A 46 13.66 -17.89 9.23
CA ASP A 46 15.12 -17.96 9.17
C ASP A 46 15.73 -17.03 10.26
N PRO A 47 16.46 -17.58 11.24
CA PRO A 47 16.97 -16.80 12.37
C PRO A 47 17.93 -15.67 11.95
N GLU A 48 18.60 -15.80 10.80
CA GLU A 48 19.45 -14.73 10.25
C GLU A 48 18.60 -13.58 9.68
N ASN A 49 17.58 -13.90 8.88
CA ASN A 49 16.63 -12.92 8.36
C ASN A 49 15.87 -12.18 9.49
N PHE A 50 15.50 -12.89 10.56
CA PHE A 50 14.87 -12.28 11.72
C PHE A 50 15.80 -11.27 12.41
N PHE A 51 17.08 -11.60 12.52
CA PHE A 51 18.08 -10.67 13.05
C PHE A 51 18.21 -9.41 12.18
N GLU A 52 18.37 -9.56 10.87
CA GLU A 52 18.56 -8.43 9.95
C GLU A 52 17.34 -7.52 9.82
N THR A 53 16.13 -8.07 9.88
CA THR A 53 14.89 -7.30 9.66
C THR A 53 14.27 -6.73 10.93
N LYS A 54 14.51 -7.34 12.10
CA LYS A 54 13.89 -6.93 13.38
C LYS A 54 14.91 -6.43 14.40
N ILE A 55 16.01 -7.14 14.57
CA ILE A 55 16.93 -6.90 15.69
C ILE A 55 18.01 -5.87 15.34
N ARG A 56 18.65 -6.00 14.18
CA ARG A 56 19.71 -5.05 13.76
C ARG A 56 19.18 -3.61 13.62
N PRO A 57 18.00 -3.36 13.03
CA PRO A 57 17.42 -2.01 12.99
C PRO A 57 17.12 -1.47 14.39
N LEU A 58 16.61 -2.32 15.29
CA LEU A 58 16.32 -1.96 16.68
C LEU A 58 17.60 -1.57 17.44
N LEU A 59 18.64 -2.42 17.39
CA LEU A 59 19.93 -2.13 18.02
C LEU A 59 20.56 -0.86 17.43
N SER A 60 20.42 -0.65 16.12
CA SER A 60 20.92 0.55 15.44
C SER A 60 20.21 1.81 15.89
N GLN A 61 18.89 1.79 16.01
CA GLN A 61 18.09 2.97 16.35
C GLN A 61 18.16 3.32 17.83
N ALA A 62 18.18 2.30 18.70
CA ALA A 62 18.01 2.51 20.14
C ALA A 62 19.31 2.33 20.95
N CYS A 63 20.35 1.72 20.38
CA CYS A 63 21.50 1.28 21.18
C CYS A 63 22.86 1.74 20.65
N TYR A 64 23.10 1.72 19.33
CA TYR A 64 24.43 1.97 18.75
C TYR A 64 24.97 3.38 18.97
N ASP A 65 24.09 4.36 19.16
CA ASP A 65 24.48 5.73 19.51
C ASP A 65 25.32 5.81 20.79
N CYS A 66 25.10 4.89 21.74
CA CYS A 66 25.88 4.81 22.98
C CYS A 66 26.77 3.58 23.09
N HIS A 67 26.42 2.49 22.40
CA HIS A 67 27.00 1.15 22.58
C HIS A 67 27.52 0.52 21.27
N SER A 68 28.22 1.30 20.44
CA SER A 68 28.91 0.80 19.22
C SER A 68 30.38 1.20 19.20
N GLU A 69 31.20 0.50 18.41
CA GLU A 69 32.62 0.78 18.26
C GLU A 69 32.91 2.11 17.56
N SER A 70 31.96 2.59 16.76
CA SER A 70 32.05 3.90 16.11
C SER A 70 32.15 5.06 17.12
N ARG A 71 31.79 4.81 18.39
CA ARG A 71 31.96 5.72 19.51
C ARG A 71 33.34 5.52 20.13
N LYS A 72 34.19 6.56 20.09
CA LYS A 72 35.53 6.58 20.73
C LYS A 72 35.54 6.11 22.21
N LYS A 73 34.42 6.23 22.93
CA LYS A 73 34.17 5.67 24.26
C LYS A 73 32.73 5.20 24.36
N SER A 74 32.51 3.89 24.33
CA SER A 74 31.20 3.29 24.60
C SER A 74 30.84 3.41 26.10
N LYS A 75 29.57 3.63 26.42
CA LYS A 75 29.10 3.70 27.82
C LYS A 75 29.14 2.30 28.46
N GLY A 76 29.67 2.22 29.69
CA GLY A 76 29.76 0.97 30.45
C GLY A 76 30.63 -0.12 29.80
N GLY A 77 31.52 0.25 28.87
CA GLY A 77 32.37 -0.71 28.15
C GLY A 77 31.63 -1.69 27.23
N LEU A 78 30.34 -1.44 26.95
CA LEU A 78 29.46 -2.38 26.27
C LEU A 78 29.39 -2.10 24.75
N PHE A 79 29.63 -3.10 23.91
CA PHE A 79 29.50 -2.97 22.45
C PHE A 79 28.47 -3.97 21.94
N LEU A 80 27.45 -3.47 21.24
CA LEU A 80 26.29 -4.24 20.80
C LEU A 80 26.29 -4.51 19.28
N ASP A 81 27.27 -3.96 18.56
CA ASP A 81 27.42 -4.02 17.11
C ASP A 81 28.28 -5.21 16.62
N ARG A 82 28.77 -6.04 17.54
CA ARG A 82 29.48 -7.30 17.26
C ARG A 82 29.00 -8.44 18.15
N ARG A 83 28.95 -9.65 17.60
CA ARG A 83 28.50 -10.86 18.30
C ARG A 83 29.35 -11.16 19.53
N GLU A 84 30.68 -11.14 19.39
CA GLU A 84 31.60 -11.49 20.46
C GLU A 84 31.47 -10.50 21.62
N SER A 85 31.35 -9.22 21.30
CA SER A 85 31.22 -8.14 22.29
C SER A 85 29.89 -8.19 23.04
N LEU A 86 28.79 -8.57 22.39
CA LEU A 86 27.50 -8.81 23.04
C LEU A 86 27.60 -9.91 24.10
N LEU A 87 28.31 -10.99 23.81
CA LEU A 87 28.48 -12.12 24.71
C LEU A 87 29.45 -11.83 25.86
N ILE A 88 30.52 -11.07 25.61
CA ILE A 88 31.43 -10.60 26.64
C ILE A 88 30.73 -9.61 27.58
N GLY A 89 29.90 -8.72 27.01
CA GLY A 89 29.19 -7.68 27.74
C GLY A 89 30.08 -6.53 28.18
N GLY A 90 29.56 -5.73 29.13
CA GLY A 90 30.23 -4.52 29.62
C GLY A 90 30.78 -4.68 31.03
N GLU A 91 31.00 -3.56 31.71
CA GLU A 91 31.47 -3.50 33.11
C GLU A 91 30.52 -4.23 34.08
N SER A 92 29.24 -4.34 33.72
CA SER A 92 28.20 -5.07 34.47
C SER A 92 28.11 -6.57 34.14
N GLY A 93 29.04 -7.09 33.34
CA GLY A 93 29.07 -8.48 32.88
C GLY A 93 28.36 -8.70 31.53
N PRO A 94 28.12 -9.98 31.16
CA PRO A 94 27.52 -10.36 29.88
C PRO A 94 26.20 -9.63 29.61
N SER A 95 26.05 -9.10 28.40
CA SER A 95 24.84 -8.34 28.05
C SER A 95 23.63 -9.25 27.85
N LEU A 96 23.85 -10.46 27.34
CA LEU A 96 22.82 -11.46 27.14
C LEU A 96 23.37 -12.88 27.34
N VAL A 97 22.47 -13.81 27.59
CA VAL A 97 22.74 -15.25 27.68
C VAL A 97 21.96 -15.93 26.56
N PRO A 98 22.63 -16.49 25.53
CA PRO A 98 21.95 -17.14 24.41
C PRO A 98 21.01 -18.25 24.88
N GLY A 99 19.77 -18.24 24.37
CA GLY A 99 18.71 -19.18 24.71
C GLY A 99 17.98 -18.90 26.03
N LYS A 100 18.31 -17.79 26.71
CA LYS A 100 17.76 -17.45 28.03
C LYS A 100 17.48 -15.95 28.15
N ALA A 101 16.42 -15.49 27.50
CA ALA A 101 16.01 -14.08 27.55
C ALA A 101 15.76 -13.60 28.99
N ASP A 102 15.13 -14.44 29.81
CA ASP A 102 14.81 -14.18 31.22
C ASP A 102 16.06 -13.92 32.11
N GLN A 103 17.21 -14.49 31.74
CA GLN A 103 18.47 -14.35 32.47
C GLN A 103 19.40 -13.28 31.87
N SER A 104 18.98 -12.66 30.76
CA SER A 104 19.80 -11.70 30.02
C SER A 104 19.71 -10.30 30.63
N LEU A 105 20.88 -9.67 30.85
CA LEU A 105 20.96 -8.32 31.42
C LEU A 105 20.28 -7.28 30.52
N MET A 106 20.40 -7.45 29.20
CA MET A 106 19.75 -6.62 28.18
C MET A 106 18.24 -6.57 28.39
N ILE A 107 17.58 -7.71 28.62
CA ILE A 107 16.13 -7.76 28.81
C ILE A 107 15.72 -7.07 30.11
N ARG A 108 16.46 -7.28 31.20
CA ARG A 108 16.24 -6.56 32.46
C ARG A 108 16.37 -5.05 32.30
N ALA A 109 17.37 -4.61 31.52
CA ALA A 109 17.63 -3.21 31.27
C ALA A 109 16.56 -2.54 30.40
N VAL A 110 16.08 -3.21 29.34
CA VAL A 110 15.03 -2.65 28.46
C VAL A 110 13.63 -2.75 29.02
N ARG A 111 13.37 -3.68 29.96
CA ARG A 111 12.14 -3.74 30.75
C ARG A 111 12.16 -2.85 31.99
N TYR A 112 13.27 -2.15 32.24
CA TYR A 112 13.45 -1.23 33.39
C TYR A 112 13.23 -1.93 34.73
N GLN A 113 13.56 -3.22 34.81
CA GLN A 113 13.40 -4.03 36.02
C GLN A 113 14.45 -3.70 37.08
N ASP A 114 15.53 -3.04 36.68
CA ASP A 114 16.59 -2.53 37.55
C ASP A 114 16.58 -0.99 37.52
N PRO A 115 16.30 -0.32 38.66
CA PRO A 115 16.29 1.14 38.75
C PRO A 115 17.61 1.81 38.39
N ASP A 116 18.73 1.12 38.59
CA ASP A 116 20.08 1.64 38.34
C ASP A 116 20.59 1.29 36.93
N LEU A 117 19.82 0.52 36.16
CA LEU A 117 20.17 0.04 34.82
C LEU A 117 18.95 0.08 33.88
N GLN A 118 18.52 1.29 33.52
CA GLN A 118 17.41 1.52 32.59
C GLN A 118 17.93 1.99 31.22
N MET A 119 17.60 1.26 30.15
CA MET A 119 18.06 1.54 28.79
C MET A 119 16.94 1.31 27.76
N PRO A 120 16.75 2.16 26.74
CA PRO A 120 17.46 3.41 26.45
C PRO A 120 16.96 4.58 27.33
N PRO A 121 17.85 5.43 27.88
CA PRO A 121 17.48 6.41 28.91
C PRO A 121 16.47 7.48 28.46
N ASP A 122 16.47 7.84 27.17
CA ASP A 122 15.64 8.92 26.64
C ASP A 122 14.24 8.44 26.21
N GLN A 123 14.14 7.20 25.71
CA GLN A 123 12.90 6.64 25.20
C GLN A 123 12.88 5.11 25.42
N PRO A 124 11.98 4.60 26.27
CA PRO A 124 11.80 3.15 26.45
C PRO A 124 11.39 2.47 25.14
N LEU A 125 11.79 1.21 24.98
CA LEU A 125 11.35 0.40 23.85
C LEU A 125 9.85 0.09 23.95
N SER A 126 9.19 -0.07 22.81
CA SER A 126 7.82 -0.61 22.75
C SER A 126 7.80 -2.07 23.17
N GLU A 127 6.66 -2.55 23.69
CA GLU A 127 6.51 -3.97 24.07
C GLU A 127 6.83 -4.93 22.93
N GLN A 128 6.48 -4.59 21.68
CA GLN A 128 6.79 -5.45 20.53
C GLN A 128 8.31 -5.55 20.28
N GLN A 129 9.05 -4.45 20.44
CA GLN A 129 10.50 -4.45 20.29
C GLN A 129 11.18 -5.29 21.38
N ILE A 130 10.65 -5.25 22.61
CA ILE A 130 11.14 -6.09 23.71
C ILE A 130 10.84 -7.57 23.42
N VAL A 131 9.62 -7.89 22.97
CA VAL A 131 9.24 -9.26 22.58
C VAL A 131 10.14 -9.78 21.44
N ASP A 132 10.48 -8.94 20.47
CA ASP A 132 11.38 -9.32 19.37
C ASP A 132 12.81 -9.60 19.90
N LEU A 133 13.32 -8.79 20.84
CA LEU A 133 14.61 -9.05 21.51
C LEU A 133 14.60 -10.36 22.31
N GLU A 134 13.54 -10.60 23.09
CA GLU A 134 13.39 -11.83 23.87
C GLU A 134 13.40 -13.05 22.95
N LYS A 135 12.59 -13.01 21.89
CA LYS A 135 12.52 -14.07 20.88
C LYS A 135 13.88 -14.33 20.22
N TRP A 136 14.60 -13.27 19.85
CA TRP A 136 15.93 -13.41 19.26
C TRP A 136 16.94 -14.04 20.24
N ILE A 137 16.94 -13.62 21.50
CA ILE A 137 17.82 -14.19 22.52
C ILE A 137 17.48 -15.66 22.74
N ASP A 138 16.20 -16.01 22.86
CA ASP A 138 15.74 -17.40 23.05
C ASP A 138 16.09 -18.30 21.86
N GLN A 139 16.23 -17.74 20.66
CA GLN A 139 16.73 -18.43 19.47
C GLN A 139 18.26 -18.65 19.46
N GLY A 140 18.95 -18.31 20.55
CA GLY A 140 20.41 -18.41 20.65
C GLY A 140 21.15 -17.16 20.18
N ALA A 141 20.43 -16.03 20.09
CA ALA A 141 20.95 -14.74 19.66
C ALA A 141 21.77 -14.82 18.35
N PRO A 142 21.26 -15.42 17.25
CA PRO A 142 21.98 -15.50 15.98
C PRO A 142 22.36 -14.10 15.50
N PHE A 143 23.62 -13.91 15.18
CA PHE A 143 24.20 -12.62 14.81
C PHE A 143 25.11 -12.92 13.62
N PRO A 144 24.58 -12.89 12.38
CA PRO A 144 25.39 -13.09 11.19
C PRO A 144 26.50 -12.03 11.16
N GLU A 145 27.74 -12.50 10.97
CA GLU A 145 28.88 -11.62 10.74
C GLU A 145 28.63 -10.82 9.46
N ARG A 146 29.09 -9.57 9.46
CA ARG A 146 28.98 -8.71 8.29
C ARG A 146 29.92 -9.26 7.22
N ASN A 147 29.39 -10.14 6.36
CA ASN A 147 30.17 -10.70 5.27
C ASN A 147 30.53 -9.59 4.29
N GLU A 148 31.82 -9.28 4.14
CA GLU A 148 32.30 -8.24 3.22
C GLU A 148 31.88 -8.52 1.77
N ASP A 149 31.73 -9.79 1.38
CA ASP A 149 31.21 -10.21 0.08
C ASP A 149 29.71 -9.90 -0.09
N ALA A 150 28.94 -9.93 1.00
CA ALA A 150 27.53 -9.51 0.98
C ALA A 150 27.40 -7.99 0.86
N ILE A 151 28.44 -7.22 1.24
CA ILE A 151 28.49 -5.77 1.00
C ILE A 151 28.60 -5.50 -0.50
N GLU A 152 29.34 -6.29 -1.28
CA GLU A 152 29.43 -6.13 -2.74
C GLU A 152 28.08 -6.43 -3.45
N THR A 153 27.31 -7.42 -2.97
CA THR A 153 25.95 -7.67 -3.50
C THR A 153 24.91 -6.68 -3.01
N ASN A 154 25.07 -6.08 -1.81
CA ASN A 154 24.24 -4.97 -1.30
C ASN A 154 24.66 -3.60 -1.88
N GLN A 155 25.80 -3.51 -2.56
CA GLN A 155 26.28 -2.28 -3.18
C GLN A 155 25.58 -1.99 -4.51
N LYS A 156 25.18 -3.04 -5.25
CA LYS A 156 24.42 -2.87 -6.50
C LYS A 156 22.93 -2.92 -6.24
N PRO A 157 22.12 -2.11 -6.94
CA PRO A 157 20.69 -2.27 -6.88
C PRO A 157 20.26 -3.70 -7.26
N TRP A 158 19.21 -4.23 -6.62
CA TRP A 158 18.77 -5.61 -6.86
C TRP A 158 18.43 -5.88 -8.34
N TRP A 159 18.04 -4.86 -9.11
CA TRP A 159 17.77 -5.01 -10.55
C TRP A 159 19.03 -5.17 -11.42
N GLU A 160 20.22 -4.90 -10.90
CA GLU A 160 21.49 -5.22 -11.56
C GLU A 160 21.97 -6.64 -11.23
N THR A 161 21.39 -7.25 -10.20
CA THR A 161 21.74 -8.60 -9.72
C THR A 161 20.66 -9.65 -9.97
N THR A 162 19.44 -9.23 -10.33
CA THR A 162 18.38 -10.15 -10.79
C THR A 162 18.87 -10.93 -12.00
N LEU A 163 19.01 -12.24 -11.85
CA LEU A 163 19.22 -13.16 -12.98
C LEU A 163 17.99 -13.07 -13.87
N ILE A 164 18.11 -12.32 -14.98
CA ILE A 164 17.03 -12.19 -15.96
C ILE A 164 16.87 -13.56 -16.62
N THR A 165 15.87 -14.34 -16.18
CA THR A 165 15.29 -15.37 -17.03
C THR A 165 14.61 -14.70 -18.22
N THR A 166 14.30 -15.45 -19.28
CA THR A 166 13.58 -14.90 -20.44
C THR A 166 12.25 -14.30 -19.97
N LEU A 167 12.19 -12.96 -19.89
CA LEU A 167 10.98 -12.23 -19.55
C LEU A 167 9.92 -12.38 -20.66
N PRO A 168 8.62 -12.37 -20.32
CA PRO A 168 7.56 -12.33 -21.33
C PRO A 168 7.70 -11.11 -22.26
N SER A 169 7.16 -11.23 -23.47
CA SER A 169 7.08 -10.09 -24.40
C SER A 169 6.36 -8.91 -23.74
N LEU A 170 6.79 -7.68 -24.01
CA LEU A 170 6.07 -6.47 -23.55
C LEU A 170 4.70 -6.31 -24.21
N GLU A 171 4.40 -7.07 -25.27
CA GLU A 171 3.08 -7.16 -25.90
C GLU A 171 2.17 -8.21 -25.24
N SER A 172 2.65 -8.94 -24.23
CA SER A 172 1.84 -9.96 -23.54
C SER A 172 0.74 -9.31 -22.70
N ASP A 173 -0.36 -10.04 -22.47
CA ASP A 173 -1.40 -9.59 -21.55
C ASP A 173 -0.84 -9.46 -20.13
N ALA A 174 -0.90 -8.25 -19.58
CA ALA A 174 -0.30 -7.97 -18.29
C ALA A 174 -0.99 -8.65 -17.12
N ALA A 175 -2.30 -8.93 -17.20
CA ALA A 175 -3.01 -9.66 -16.15
C ALA A 175 -2.53 -11.12 -16.08
N GLU A 176 -2.36 -11.77 -17.24
CA GLU A 176 -1.80 -13.12 -17.34
C GLU A 176 -0.35 -13.19 -16.85
N VAL A 177 0.47 -12.19 -17.16
CA VAL A 177 1.86 -12.13 -16.70
C VAL A 177 1.94 -11.94 -15.17
N ILE A 178 1.10 -11.07 -14.60
CA ILE A 178 0.95 -10.92 -13.15
C ILE A 178 0.65 -12.28 -12.51
N ASP A 179 -0.36 -12.97 -13.00
CA ASP A 179 -0.77 -14.26 -12.45
C ASP A 179 0.31 -15.33 -12.60
N THR A 180 1.03 -15.33 -13.72
CA THR A 180 2.13 -16.28 -13.97
C THR A 180 3.25 -16.14 -12.97
N PHE A 181 3.72 -14.91 -12.71
CA PHE A 181 4.81 -14.68 -11.75
C PHE A 181 4.39 -14.95 -10.31
N VAL A 182 3.17 -14.57 -9.92
CA VAL A 182 2.65 -14.86 -8.57
C VAL A 182 2.48 -16.36 -8.37
N LEU A 183 1.90 -17.07 -9.34
CA LEU A 183 1.74 -18.53 -9.26
C LEU A 183 3.08 -19.27 -9.21
N ARG A 184 4.09 -18.82 -9.96
CA ARG A 184 5.43 -19.39 -9.91
C ARG A 184 6.02 -19.29 -8.50
N GLN A 185 5.98 -18.11 -7.88
CA GLN A 185 6.48 -17.96 -6.51
C GLN A 185 5.71 -18.85 -5.52
N LEU A 186 4.39 -18.92 -5.65
CA LEU A 186 3.58 -19.78 -4.78
C LEU A 186 3.92 -21.27 -4.95
N GLN A 187 4.24 -21.73 -6.16
CA GLN A 187 4.74 -23.09 -6.40
C GLN A 187 6.09 -23.33 -5.74
N GLU A 188 7.02 -22.39 -5.84
CA GLU A 188 8.33 -22.45 -5.16
C GLU A 188 8.17 -22.52 -3.63
N LEU A 189 7.19 -21.80 -3.07
CA LEU A 189 6.84 -21.82 -1.65
C LEU A 189 5.95 -23.01 -1.24
N SER A 190 5.56 -23.88 -2.17
CA SER A 190 4.60 -24.97 -1.94
C SER A 190 3.27 -24.50 -1.33
N LEU A 191 2.82 -23.30 -1.69
CA LEU A 191 1.56 -22.71 -1.25
C LEU A 191 0.49 -22.87 -2.33
N THR A 192 -0.66 -23.43 -1.93
CA THR A 192 -1.87 -23.39 -2.75
C THR A 192 -2.61 -22.10 -2.48
N PRO A 193 -2.80 -21.20 -3.46
CA PRO A 193 -3.47 -19.95 -3.18
C PRO A 193 -4.96 -20.12 -2.88
N SER A 194 -5.54 -19.11 -2.24
CA SER A 194 -6.99 -19.01 -2.03
C SER A 194 -7.75 -19.09 -3.36
N PRO A 195 -8.95 -19.69 -3.35
CA PRO A 195 -9.81 -19.71 -4.52
C PRO A 195 -10.23 -18.29 -4.91
N MET A 196 -10.80 -18.15 -6.11
CA MET A 196 -11.45 -16.92 -6.53
C MET A 196 -12.52 -16.50 -5.52
N ALA A 197 -12.60 -15.20 -5.22
CA ALA A 197 -13.68 -14.68 -4.41
C ALA A 197 -15.03 -14.86 -5.15
N SER A 198 -16.12 -14.94 -4.38
CA SER A 198 -17.46 -14.99 -4.98
C SER A 198 -17.71 -13.73 -5.82
N GLU A 199 -18.60 -13.82 -6.82
CA GLU A 199 -18.92 -12.69 -7.71
C GLU A 199 -19.34 -11.44 -6.94
N SER A 200 -20.12 -11.60 -5.87
CA SER A 200 -20.54 -10.53 -4.96
C SER A 200 -19.38 -9.79 -4.29
N ILE A 201 -18.34 -10.52 -3.90
CA ILE A 201 -17.16 -9.94 -3.26
C ILE A 201 -16.29 -9.25 -4.30
N ARG A 202 -16.07 -9.90 -5.46
CA ARG A 202 -15.28 -9.33 -6.56
C ARG A 202 -15.89 -8.03 -7.07
N ILE A 203 -17.21 -8.00 -7.30
CA ILE A 203 -17.87 -6.77 -7.76
C ILE A 203 -17.81 -5.66 -6.70
N ARG A 204 -18.04 -5.96 -5.41
CA ARG A 204 -17.87 -4.96 -4.34
C ARG A 204 -16.46 -4.37 -4.36
N ARG A 205 -15.45 -5.23 -4.44
CA ARG A 205 -14.04 -4.84 -4.41
C ARG A 205 -13.66 -3.93 -5.57
N VAL A 206 -14.02 -4.29 -6.80
CA VAL A 206 -13.66 -3.49 -7.98
C VAL A 206 -14.42 -2.15 -8.02
N TYR A 207 -15.67 -2.11 -7.56
CA TYR A 207 -16.41 -0.85 -7.44
C TYR A 207 -15.80 0.08 -6.38
N LEU A 208 -15.40 -0.45 -5.22
CA LEU A 208 -14.73 0.37 -4.21
C LEU A 208 -13.43 0.95 -4.75
N ASP A 209 -12.62 0.14 -5.44
CA ASP A 209 -11.32 0.59 -5.96
C ASP A 209 -11.45 1.55 -7.13
N LEU A 210 -12.30 1.23 -8.10
CA LEU A 210 -12.43 2.03 -9.32
C LEU A 210 -13.34 3.23 -9.10
N MET A 211 -14.43 3.11 -8.34
CA MET A 211 -15.50 4.11 -8.26
C MET A 211 -15.57 4.83 -6.90
N GLY A 212 -14.86 4.35 -5.88
CA GLY A 212 -14.88 4.95 -4.54
C GLY A 212 -16.18 4.71 -3.76
N ARG A 213 -17.01 3.75 -4.21
CA ARG A 213 -18.30 3.38 -3.60
C ARG A 213 -18.60 1.91 -3.88
N PRO A 214 -19.42 1.23 -3.04
CA PRO A 214 -19.97 -0.07 -3.43
C PRO A 214 -20.94 0.03 -4.62
N PRO A 215 -21.22 -1.10 -5.31
CA PRO A 215 -22.22 -1.13 -6.37
C PRO A 215 -23.63 -0.96 -5.78
N THR A 216 -24.51 -0.28 -6.50
CA THR A 216 -25.93 -0.24 -6.14
C THR A 216 -26.55 -1.64 -6.29
N PRO A 217 -27.70 -1.92 -5.65
CA PRO A 217 -28.42 -3.17 -5.85
C PRO A 217 -28.68 -3.53 -7.32
N SER A 218 -29.07 -2.56 -8.15
CA SER A 218 -29.29 -2.77 -9.59
C SER A 218 -28.01 -3.01 -10.39
N GLU A 219 -26.92 -2.27 -10.12
CA GLU A 219 -25.62 -2.50 -10.75
C GLU A 219 -25.09 -3.92 -10.44
N ARG A 220 -25.21 -4.35 -9.18
CA ARG A 220 -24.87 -5.71 -8.78
C ARG A 220 -25.72 -6.75 -9.49
N GLN A 221 -27.03 -6.52 -9.55
CA GLN A 221 -27.96 -7.44 -10.21
C GLN A 221 -27.63 -7.59 -11.70
N ALA A 222 -27.36 -6.48 -12.38
CA ALA A 222 -26.98 -6.46 -13.79
C ALA A 222 -25.74 -7.34 -14.04
N PHE A 223 -24.70 -7.23 -13.22
CA PHE A 223 -23.49 -8.05 -13.35
C PHE A 223 -23.72 -9.54 -13.02
N LEU A 224 -24.48 -9.84 -11.97
CA LEU A 224 -24.73 -11.23 -11.56
C LEU A 224 -25.56 -11.99 -12.60
N PHE A 225 -26.49 -11.31 -13.30
CA PHE A 225 -27.33 -11.91 -14.33
C PHE A 225 -26.80 -11.72 -15.76
N ASP A 226 -25.63 -11.10 -15.93
CA ASP A 226 -24.98 -10.99 -17.23
C ASP A 226 -24.56 -12.39 -17.75
N PRO A 227 -25.07 -12.84 -18.91
CA PRO A 227 -24.76 -14.16 -19.45
C PRO A 227 -23.41 -14.22 -20.18
N ARG A 228 -22.72 -13.09 -20.41
CA ARG A 228 -21.44 -13.04 -21.13
C ARG A 228 -20.35 -13.80 -20.36
N GLN A 229 -19.53 -14.57 -21.08
CA GLN A 229 -18.42 -15.32 -20.48
C GLN A 229 -17.29 -14.41 -19.98
N ASP A 230 -17.09 -13.28 -20.66
CA ASP A 230 -16.11 -12.24 -20.38
C ASP A 230 -16.70 -11.02 -19.66
N LYS A 231 -17.86 -11.20 -18.99
CA LYS A 231 -18.57 -10.12 -18.28
C LYS A 231 -17.70 -9.31 -17.31
N TRP A 232 -16.65 -9.91 -16.75
CA TRP A 232 -15.68 -9.19 -15.90
C TRP A 232 -14.88 -8.14 -16.67
N ASN A 233 -14.40 -8.48 -17.87
CA ASN A 233 -13.63 -7.56 -18.70
C ASN A 233 -14.49 -6.39 -19.16
N HIS A 234 -15.74 -6.68 -19.59
CA HIS A 234 -16.72 -5.66 -19.91
C HIS A 234 -17.04 -4.76 -18.72
N LEU A 235 -17.27 -5.33 -17.53
CA LEU A 235 -17.49 -4.54 -16.32
C LEU A 235 -16.33 -3.57 -16.07
N VAL A 236 -15.09 -4.06 -16.10
CA VAL A 236 -13.89 -3.22 -15.88
C VAL A 236 -13.82 -2.10 -16.91
N GLU A 237 -14.07 -2.40 -18.20
CA GLU A 237 -14.08 -1.37 -19.25
C GLU A 237 -15.15 -0.31 -19.04
N ASP A 238 -16.35 -0.72 -18.65
CA ASP A 238 -17.47 0.19 -18.45
C ASP A 238 -17.23 1.08 -17.22
N LEU A 239 -16.73 0.52 -16.12
CA LEU A 239 -16.36 1.29 -14.92
C LEU A 239 -15.25 2.31 -15.23
N MET A 240 -14.19 1.90 -15.94
CA MET A 240 -13.07 2.78 -16.25
C MET A 240 -13.40 3.91 -17.24
N LYS A 241 -14.51 3.81 -17.97
CA LYS A 241 -15.02 4.90 -18.84
C LYS A 241 -15.86 5.92 -18.08
N SER A 242 -16.25 5.63 -16.84
CA SER A 242 -17.17 6.46 -16.08
C SER A 242 -16.50 7.69 -15.45
N ASP A 243 -17.30 8.73 -15.20
CA ASP A 243 -16.84 9.91 -14.46
C ASP A 243 -16.49 9.60 -13.01
N ASP A 244 -17.21 8.67 -12.37
CA ASP A 244 -16.93 8.20 -11.02
C ASP A 244 -15.52 7.59 -10.92
N PHE A 245 -15.07 6.85 -11.95
CA PHE A 245 -13.71 6.36 -12.01
C PHE A 245 -12.68 7.49 -12.02
N HIS A 246 -12.86 8.48 -12.89
CA HIS A 246 -11.98 9.65 -12.90
C HIS A 246 -11.97 10.36 -11.54
N HIS A 247 -13.14 10.59 -10.94
CA HIS A 247 -13.25 11.25 -9.64
C HIS A 247 -12.50 10.49 -8.53
N GLN A 248 -12.65 9.17 -8.47
CA GLN A 248 -11.98 8.35 -7.48
C GLN A 248 -10.46 8.38 -7.68
N GLN A 249 -9.99 8.14 -8.91
CA GLN A 249 -8.55 8.09 -9.17
C GLN A 249 -7.87 9.47 -8.97
N ILE A 250 -8.55 10.56 -9.34
CA ILE A 250 -8.08 11.92 -9.07
C ILE A 250 -7.96 12.16 -7.57
N ARG A 251 -8.95 11.73 -6.77
CA ARG A 251 -8.94 11.93 -5.32
C ARG A 251 -7.82 11.15 -4.65
N GLU A 252 -7.64 9.89 -5.02
CA GLU A 252 -6.55 9.06 -4.49
C GLU A 252 -5.18 9.62 -4.87
N LEU A 253 -5.03 10.09 -6.11
CA LEU A 253 -3.78 10.69 -6.57
C LEU A 253 -3.49 12.05 -5.93
N ASN A 254 -4.52 12.89 -5.75
CA ASN A 254 -4.40 14.17 -5.04
C ASN A 254 -3.93 13.94 -3.61
N TRP A 255 -4.57 13.00 -2.91
CA TRP A 255 -4.13 12.61 -1.57
C TRP A 255 -2.70 12.05 -1.56
N SER A 256 -2.38 11.13 -2.48
CA SER A 256 -1.06 10.49 -2.52
C SER A 256 0.09 11.47 -2.78
N LEU A 257 -0.14 12.54 -3.55
CA LEU A 257 0.90 13.52 -3.88
C LEU A 257 0.86 14.75 -2.96
N MET A 258 -0.32 15.18 -2.52
CA MET A 258 -0.47 16.42 -1.74
C MET A 258 -0.70 16.19 -0.24
N GLY A 259 -1.04 14.97 0.17
CA GLY A 259 -1.45 14.63 1.55
C GLY A 259 -2.85 15.16 1.91
N GLU A 260 -3.59 15.71 0.94
CA GLU A 260 -4.90 16.33 1.12
C GLU A 260 -5.62 16.41 -0.23
N ASN A 261 -6.91 16.78 -0.23
CA ASN A 261 -7.62 17.09 -1.48
C ASN A 261 -7.41 18.55 -1.90
N HIS A 262 -6.24 18.86 -2.48
CA HIS A 262 -5.87 20.22 -2.86
C HIS A 262 -6.63 20.69 -4.12
N SER A 263 -7.32 21.84 -4.06
CA SER A 263 -8.19 22.35 -5.15
C SER A 263 -7.49 22.52 -6.50
N GLU A 264 -6.45 23.37 -6.58
CA GLU A 264 -5.83 23.70 -7.88
C GLU A 264 -5.13 22.50 -8.51
N PHE A 265 -4.40 21.73 -7.70
CA PHE A 265 -3.82 20.46 -8.11
C PHE A 265 -4.89 19.45 -8.56
N GLY A 266 -6.02 19.35 -7.86
CA GLY A 266 -7.14 18.49 -8.24
C GLY A 266 -7.75 18.84 -9.60
N LYS A 267 -7.92 20.14 -9.90
CA LYS A 267 -8.33 20.61 -11.24
C LYS A 267 -7.32 20.22 -12.31
N TYR A 268 -6.03 20.34 -12.00
CA TYR A 268 -4.98 19.89 -12.91
C TYR A 268 -5.04 18.37 -13.17
N LEU A 269 -5.23 17.57 -12.12
CA LEU A 269 -5.41 16.13 -12.27
C LEU A 269 -6.63 15.80 -13.13
N GLN A 270 -7.74 16.55 -13.04
CA GLN A 270 -8.87 16.39 -13.98
C GLN A 270 -8.42 16.53 -15.43
N THR A 271 -7.55 17.50 -15.75
CA THR A 271 -6.97 17.64 -17.09
C THR A 271 -6.08 16.45 -17.45
N VAL A 272 -5.22 15.98 -16.53
CA VAL A 272 -4.35 14.80 -16.74
C VAL A 272 -5.19 13.57 -17.15
N TRP A 273 -6.27 13.30 -16.42
CA TRP A 273 -7.14 12.15 -16.70
C TRP A 273 -7.95 12.34 -17.98
N LYS A 274 -8.52 13.52 -18.19
CA LYS A 274 -9.31 13.84 -19.39
C LYS A 274 -8.49 13.76 -20.68
N GLU A 275 -7.24 14.22 -20.65
CA GLU A 275 -6.34 14.21 -21.81
C GLU A 275 -5.58 12.88 -21.96
N GLY A 276 -5.77 11.93 -21.04
CA GLY A 276 -5.09 10.63 -21.10
C GLY A 276 -3.57 10.74 -20.90
N LYS A 277 -3.10 11.74 -20.14
CA LYS A 277 -1.66 11.94 -19.88
C LYS A 277 -1.08 10.76 -19.10
N GLY A 278 0.14 10.40 -19.44
CA GLY A 278 0.94 9.40 -18.73
C GLY A 278 1.54 9.94 -17.44
N TRP A 279 2.04 9.04 -16.59
CA TRP A 279 2.73 9.39 -15.34
C TRP A 279 3.98 10.23 -15.58
N ASP A 280 4.69 10.00 -16.68
CA ASP A 280 5.85 10.77 -17.14
C ASP A 280 5.49 12.22 -17.44
N GLN A 281 4.38 12.46 -18.14
CA GLN A 281 3.91 13.82 -18.44
C GLN A 281 3.48 14.55 -17.16
N LEU A 282 2.77 13.87 -16.26
CA LEU A 282 2.44 14.43 -14.94
C LEU A 282 3.70 14.84 -14.18
N TYR A 283 4.69 13.93 -14.11
CA TYR A 283 5.96 14.19 -13.46
C TYR A 283 6.70 15.38 -14.07
N GLN A 284 6.79 15.45 -15.41
CA GLN A 284 7.38 16.58 -16.11
C GLN A 284 6.69 17.89 -15.74
N GLU A 285 5.37 17.95 -15.85
CA GLU A 285 4.61 19.17 -15.60
C GLU A 285 4.71 19.62 -14.13
N VAL A 286 4.70 18.67 -13.19
CA VAL A 286 4.87 18.93 -11.75
C VAL A 286 6.26 19.45 -11.41
N ILE A 287 7.33 18.81 -11.89
CA ILE A 287 8.71 19.20 -11.57
C ILE A 287 9.15 20.46 -12.32
N LEU A 288 8.73 20.62 -13.59
CA LEU A 288 9.03 21.83 -14.35
C LEU A 288 8.23 23.04 -13.85
N ALA A 289 7.01 22.82 -13.33
CA ALA A 289 6.12 23.85 -12.78
C ALA A 289 6.07 25.12 -13.65
N ASP A 290 5.94 24.95 -14.98
CA ASP A 290 5.89 26.06 -15.92
C ASP A 290 4.47 26.65 -15.95
N TYR A 291 4.27 27.75 -15.24
CA TYR A 291 3.00 28.49 -15.19
C TYR A 291 2.52 29.02 -16.54
N ARG A 292 3.34 28.96 -17.59
CA ARG A 292 2.97 29.37 -18.96
C ARG A 292 2.34 28.22 -19.76
N ASN A 293 2.34 27.01 -19.21
CA ASN A 293 1.60 25.89 -19.78
C ASN A 293 0.15 25.94 -19.28
N ASP A 294 -0.75 26.50 -20.10
CA ASP A 294 -2.16 26.62 -19.75
C ASP A 294 -2.83 25.25 -19.48
N GLN A 295 -2.37 24.19 -20.15
CA GLN A 295 -2.84 22.81 -19.94
C GLN A 295 -2.35 22.19 -18.63
N ALA A 296 -1.42 22.84 -17.91
CA ALA A 296 -0.85 22.38 -16.66
C ALA A 296 -0.83 23.46 -15.56
N SER A 297 -1.72 24.45 -15.64
CA SER A 297 -1.74 25.62 -14.74
C SER A 297 -1.82 25.30 -13.23
N GLY A 298 -2.39 24.15 -12.85
CA GLY A 298 -2.44 23.67 -11.46
C GLY A 298 -1.25 22.78 -11.03
N ALA A 299 -0.44 22.27 -11.95
CA ALA A 299 0.72 21.42 -11.65
C ALA A 299 1.76 22.08 -10.72
N PRO A 300 2.07 23.39 -10.85
CA PRO A 300 2.99 24.09 -9.95
C PRO A 300 2.61 24.08 -8.47
N ALA A 301 1.34 23.79 -8.12
CA ALA A 301 0.89 23.72 -6.73
C ALA A 301 1.73 22.73 -5.90
N PHE A 302 2.20 21.65 -6.52
CA PHE A 302 3.04 20.65 -5.88
C PHE A 302 4.34 21.21 -5.32
N LEU A 303 5.13 21.90 -6.15
CA LEU A 303 6.38 22.55 -5.73
C LEU A 303 6.09 23.75 -4.85
N LYS A 304 5.06 24.54 -5.17
CA LYS A 304 4.70 25.74 -4.40
C LYS A 304 4.42 25.44 -2.93
N LYS A 305 3.77 24.31 -2.63
CA LYS A 305 3.52 23.85 -1.25
C LYS A 305 4.82 23.53 -0.48
N ARG A 306 5.92 23.26 -1.18
CA ARG A 306 7.16 22.70 -0.62
C ARG A 306 8.38 23.60 -0.75
N VAL A 307 8.35 24.60 -1.64
CA VAL A 307 9.52 25.40 -2.01
C VAL A 307 10.14 26.19 -0.86
N SER A 308 9.39 26.43 0.22
CA SER A 308 9.90 27.07 1.43
C SER A 308 10.84 26.17 2.26
N ASP A 309 10.81 24.86 2.02
CA ASP A 309 11.64 23.87 2.70
C ASP A 309 12.22 22.90 1.66
N LEU A 310 13.47 23.18 1.25
CA LEU A 310 14.14 22.40 0.21
C LEU A 310 14.45 20.97 0.66
N ASP A 311 14.62 20.72 1.96
CA ASP A 311 14.85 19.37 2.47
C ASP A 311 13.56 18.54 2.36
N ARG A 312 12.42 19.12 2.75
CA ARG A 312 11.10 18.51 2.50
C ARG A 312 10.84 18.31 1.01
N LEU A 313 11.12 19.30 0.18
CA LEU A 313 10.92 19.17 -1.27
C LEU A 313 11.75 18.02 -1.86
N THR A 314 13.02 17.93 -1.47
CA THR A 314 13.94 16.86 -1.90
C THR A 314 13.40 15.50 -1.51
N ASN A 315 13.02 15.33 -0.24
CA ASN A 315 12.50 14.06 0.28
C ASN A 315 11.15 13.69 -0.33
N ASP A 316 10.19 14.63 -0.42
CA ASP A 316 8.87 14.36 -1.00
C ASP A 316 8.98 13.95 -2.46
N VAL A 317 9.86 14.59 -3.27
CA VAL A 317 10.06 14.16 -4.66
C VAL A 317 10.73 12.79 -4.75
N ALA A 318 11.78 12.56 -3.93
CA ALA A 318 12.48 11.27 -3.87
C ALA A 318 11.53 10.12 -3.53
N ILE A 319 10.71 10.31 -2.51
CA ILE A 319 9.71 9.33 -2.08
C ILE A 319 8.65 9.16 -3.16
N GLN A 320 8.07 10.26 -3.66
CA GLN A 320 6.86 10.22 -4.47
C GLN A 320 7.06 9.72 -5.89
N PHE A 321 8.15 10.12 -6.53
CA PHE A 321 8.40 9.79 -7.92
C PHE A 321 9.43 8.66 -8.08
N PHE A 322 10.24 8.39 -7.07
CA PHE A 322 11.34 7.43 -7.18
C PHE A 322 11.31 6.31 -6.14
N GLY A 323 10.42 6.38 -5.14
CA GLY A 323 10.29 5.33 -4.13
C GLY A 323 11.53 5.24 -3.24
N VAL A 324 12.24 6.36 -3.06
CA VAL A 324 13.50 6.44 -2.31
C VAL A 324 13.36 7.44 -1.17
N ASN A 325 13.48 6.94 0.05
CA ASN A 325 13.57 7.74 1.25
C ASN A 325 15.04 7.93 1.63
N ILE A 326 15.65 9.00 1.10
CA ILE A 326 17.06 9.34 1.34
C ILE A 326 17.25 10.24 2.58
N SER A 327 16.21 10.46 3.39
CA SER A 327 16.24 11.45 4.47
C SER A 327 17.28 11.15 5.56
N CYS A 328 17.54 9.89 5.88
CA CYS A 328 18.61 9.51 6.82
C CYS A 328 19.99 9.98 6.34
N ALA A 329 20.18 10.06 5.01
CA ALA A 329 21.44 10.50 4.43
C ALA A 329 21.70 12.02 4.60
N GLN A 330 20.74 12.79 5.12
CA GLN A 330 20.90 14.23 5.34
C GLN A 330 22.03 14.55 6.34
N CYS A 331 22.11 13.77 7.43
CA CYS A 331 23.01 14.07 8.55
C CYS A 331 24.26 13.18 8.57
N HIS A 332 24.17 11.96 8.03
CA HIS A 332 25.25 10.97 7.99
C HIS A 332 25.02 10.03 6.80
N ASP A 333 25.98 9.20 6.42
CA ASP A 333 25.75 8.18 5.38
C ASP A 333 24.69 7.17 5.84
N HIS A 334 23.81 6.73 4.94
CA HIS A 334 22.72 5.83 5.27
C HIS A 334 23.26 4.52 5.91
N PRO A 335 22.72 4.08 7.06
CA PRO A 335 23.35 3.04 7.88
C PRO A 335 23.39 1.67 7.21
N ASN A 336 22.37 1.39 6.38
CA ASN A 336 22.15 0.07 5.76
C ASN A 336 22.28 0.08 4.24
N VAL A 337 22.54 1.23 3.63
CA VAL A 337 22.59 1.39 2.15
C VAL A 337 23.87 2.14 1.81
N PRO A 338 25.00 1.43 1.60
CA PRO A 338 26.33 2.05 1.55
C PRO A 338 26.52 3.14 0.49
N HIS A 339 25.77 3.08 -0.62
CA HIS A 339 25.84 4.05 -1.71
C HIS A 339 24.95 5.29 -1.49
N TRP A 340 24.06 5.27 -0.50
CA TRP A 340 23.30 6.47 -0.10
C TRP A 340 24.09 7.25 0.93
N THR A 341 25.04 8.00 0.42
CA THR A 341 25.92 8.86 1.23
C THR A 341 25.27 10.21 1.49
N GLN A 342 25.86 10.97 2.41
CA GLN A 342 25.48 12.36 2.59
C GLN A 342 25.69 13.17 1.31
N ALA A 343 26.71 12.85 0.51
CA ALA A 343 26.90 13.45 -0.81
C ALA A 343 25.72 13.17 -1.74
N SER A 344 25.17 11.95 -1.72
CA SER A 344 23.98 11.57 -2.50
C SER A 344 22.74 12.38 -2.11
N TYR A 345 22.53 12.61 -0.80
CA TYR A 345 21.42 13.46 -0.33
C TYR A 345 21.55 14.89 -0.84
N TYR A 346 22.71 15.52 -0.61
CA TYR A 346 22.91 16.90 -1.03
C TYR A 346 23.00 17.04 -2.55
N GLY A 347 23.43 16.00 -3.27
CA GLY A 347 23.40 15.98 -4.71
C GLY A 347 21.99 15.88 -5.30
N MET A 348 21.08 15.17 -4.63
CA MET A 348 19.66 15.20 -4.96
C MET A 348 19.07 16.59 -4.63
N LYS A 349 19.41 17.17 -3.47
CA LYS A 349 18.99 18.52 -3.06
C LYS A 349 19.46 19.59 -4.04
N SER A 350 20.64 19.42 -4.64
CA SER A 350 21.19 20.32 -5.65
C SER A 350 20.31 20.46 -6.90
N PHE A 351 19.35 19.56 -7.16
CA PHE A 351 18.37 19.77 -8.24
C PHE A 351 17.35 20.88 -7.94
N PHE A 352 17.11 21.17 -6.66
CA PHE A 352 16.11 22.14 -6.20
C PHE A 352 16.70 23.40 -5.57
N SER A 353 18.00 23.44 -5.33
CA SER A 353 18.71 24.55 -4.68
C SER A 353 18.50 25.92 -5.33
N ALA A 354 18.30 25.94 -6.65
CA ALA A 354 18.01 27.14 -7.41
C ALA A 354 16.51 27.52 -7.43
N THR A 355 15.64 26.69 -6.84
CA THR A 355 14.18 26.84 -6.85
C THR A 355 13.69 27.67 -5.67
N PHE A 356 12.85 28.67 -5.90
CA PHE A 356 12.37 29.59 -4.86
C PHE A 356 10.99 30.19 -5.21
N ASP A 357 10.29 30.75 -4.22
CA ASP A 357 9.08 31.56 -4.47
C ASP A 357 9.45 32.97 -4.95
N ASN A 358 8.89 33.37 -6.09
CA ASN A 358 9.02 34.71 -6.66
C ASN A 358 7.67 35.42 -6.77
N GLY A 359 7.07 35.76 -5.62
CA GLY A 359 5.82 36.53 -5.59
C GLY A 359 4.60 35.65 -5.86
N GLY A 360 4.58 34.43 -5.31
CA GLY A 360 3.50 33.46 -5.48
C GLY A 360 3.66 32.52 -6.67
N PHE A 361 4.76 32.63 -7.42
CA PHE A 361 5.16 31.73 -8.49
C PHE A 361 6.43 30.99 -8.10
N VAL A 362 6.49 29.69 -8.34
CA VAL A 362 7.77 28.95 -8.30
C VAL A 362 8.65 29.42 -9.46
N ALA A 363 9.86 29.87 -9.13
CA ALA A 363 10.87 30.30 -10.07
C ALA A 363 12.17 29.52 -9.84
N GLU A 364 13.11 29.63 -10.79
CA GLU A 364 14.41 28.99 -10.72
C GLU A 364 15.50 29.94 -11.20
N ARG A 365 16.63 29.99 -10.49
CA ARG A 365 17.83 30.74 -10.90
C ARG A 365 18.74 29.88 -11.78
N SER A 366 19.65 30.52 -12.48
CA SER A 366 20.65 29.81 -13.32
C SER A 366 21.72 29.10 -12.48
N GLU A 367 22.03 29.62 -11.29
CA GLU A 367 23.01 29.11 -10.32
C GLU A 367 22.34 28.63 -9.02
N GLY A 368 23.00 27.75 -8.26
CA GLY A 368 22.39 27.09 -7.10
C GLY A 368 23.33 26.11 -6.40
N GLU A 369 24.56 26.52 -6.13
CA GLU A 369 25.54 25.70 -5.43
C GLU A 369 25.06 25.40 -4.01
N VAL A 370 25.20 24.14 -3.59
CA VAL A 370 24.85 23.69 -2.25
C VAL A 370 26.12 23.32 -1.54
N THR A 371 26.33 23.86 -0.34
CA THR A 371 27.38 23.39 0.56
C THR A 371 26.76 22.68 1.75
N TYR A 372 27.48 21.71 2.28
CA TYR A 372 27.07 20.98 3.48
C TYR A 372 28.28 20.63 4.34
N LYS A 373 28.04 20.39 5.63
CA LYS A 373 29.08 19.92 6.54
C LYS A 373 28.98 18.42 6.68
N ASN A 374 30.10 17.73 6.47
CA ASN A 374 30.15 16.30 6.71
C ASN A 374 30.24 15.94 8.19
N THR A 375 30.17 14.64 8.48
CA THR A 375 30.29 14.10 9.85
C THR A 375 31.64 14.40 10.51
N ARG A 376 32.66 14.80 9.73
CA ARG A 376 33.97 15.27 10.21
C ARG A 376 34.03 16.78 10.45
N GLY A 377 32.95 17.51 10.14
CA GLY A 377 32.87 18.97 10.25
C GLY A 377 33.47 19.73 9.06
N GLU A 378 33.86 19.04 7.99
CA GLU A 378 34.39 19.65 6.77
C GLU A 378 33.25 20.19 5.91
N THR A 379 33.38 21.43 5.44
CA THR A 379 32.44 22.00 4.48
C THR A 379 32.79 21.50 3.07
N LEU A 380 31.84 20.82 2.44
CA LEU A 380 31.93 20.30 1.08
C LEU A 380 30.91 21.00 0.19
N GLU A 381 31.21 21.08 -1.10
CA GLU A 381 30.26 21.49 -2.13
C GLU A 381 29.61 20.25 -2.76
N ALA A 382 28.30 20.26 -2.93
CA ALA A 382 27.55 19.14 -3.47
C ALA A 382 27.43 19.23 -4.99
N SER A 383 27.94 18.22 -5.68
CA SER A 383 27.68 18.01 -7.11
C SER A 383 26.23 17.60 -7.35
N LEU A 384 25.67 17.87 -8.53
CA LEU A 384 24.37 17.28 -8.92
C LEU A 384 24.51 15.77 -8.99
N GLN A 385 23.67 15.03 -8.28
CA GLN A 385 23.73 13.57 -8.25
C GLN A 385 22.32 12.99 -8.12
N PHE A 386 21.98 12.06 -9.01
CA PHE A 386 20.72 11.34 -8.95
C PHE A 386 20.91 10.03 -8.16
N PHE A 387 20.68 10.10 -6.84
CA PHE A 387 20.84 8.99 -5.88
C PHE A 387 22.22 8.32 -5.93
N ASP A 388 22.26 7.08 -6.42
CA ASP A 388 23.41 6.19 -6.53
C ASP A 388 24.15 6.34 -7.87
N ARG A 389 23.63 7.15 -8.79
CA ARG A 389 24.32 7.45 -10.05
C ARG A 389 25.58 8.29 -9.81
N PRO A 390 26.59 8.21 -10.69
CA PRO A 390 27.72 9.11 -10.66
C PRO A 390 27.29 10.59 -10.68
N PRO A 391 28.03 11.49 -10.02
CA PRO A 391 27.77 12.92 -10.11
C PRO A 391 27.78 13.43 -11.55
N ILE A 392 26.86 14.32 -11.87
CA ILE A 392 26.73 14.99 -13.17
C ILE A 392 27.84 16.03 -13.29
N GLU A 393 28.56 16.02 -14.41
CA GLU A 393 29.63 16.97 -14.68
C GLU A 393 29.14 18.42 -14.66
N GLU A 394 29.81 19.24 -13.86
CA GLU A 394 29.42 20.62 -13.60
C GLU A 394 29.62 21.54 -14.82
N THR A 395 30.44 21.15 -15.79
CA THR A 395 30.65 21.86 -17.07
C THR A 395 29.37 21.97 -17.90
N LEU A 396 28.35 21.17 -17.60
CA LEU A 396 27.03 21.24 -18.22
C LEU A 396 26.15 22.35 -17.60
N LEU A 397 26.57 22.95 -16.48
CA LEU A 397 25.85 24.02 -15.80
C LEU A 397 26.47 25.40 -16.13
N VAL A 398 25.60 26.37 -16.39
CA VAL A 398 26.01 27.75 -16.69
C VAL A 398 26.35 28.47 -15.38
N ARG A 399 27.59 28.93 -15.27
CA ARG A 399 28.01 29.92 -14.25
C ARG A 399 27.98 31.32 -14.86
N LEU A 400 27.25 32.22 -14.23
CA LEU A 400 27.13 33.60 -14.63
C LEU A 400 28.31 34.41 -14.08
N ASP A 401 28.70 35.47 -14.80
CA ASP A 401 29.56 36.51 -14.23
C ASP A 401 28.74 37.45 -13.32
N ASP A 402 29.40 38.41 -12.67
CA ASP A 402 28.73 39.35 -11.77
C ASP A 402 27.63 40.17 -12.47
N GLU A 403 27.87 40.55 -13.71
CA GLU A 403 26.93 41.29 -14.55
C GLU A 403 25.70 40.42 -14.90
N GLY A 404 25.92 39.16 -15.24
CA GLY A 404 24.88 38.17 -15.51
C GLY A 404 24.00 37.92 -14.30
N ARG A 405 24.59 37.70 -13.11
CA ARG A 405 23.85 37.57 -11.85
C ARG A 405 22.99 38.79 -11.54
N LYS A 406 23.55 40.00 -11.74
CA LYS A 406 22.83 41.25 -11.52
C LYS A 406 21.61 41.38 -12.45
N LYS A 407 21.79 41.10 -13.75
CA LYS A 407 20.71 41.13 -14.75
C LYS A 407 19.60 40.12 -14.44
N GLU A 408 19.97 38.89 -14.05
CA GLU A 408 19.00 37.87 -13.67
C GLU A 408 18.17 38.33 -12.45
N LYS A 409 18.84 38.86 -11.41
CA LYS A 409 18.17 39.38 -10.22
C LYS A 409 17.22 40.52 -10.54
N GLU A 410 17.64 41.50 -11.33
CA GLU A 410 16.80 42.64 -11.73
C GLU A 410 15.56 42.18 -12.51
N ARG A 411 15.76 41.23 -13.45
CA ARG A 411 14.66 40.61 -14.21
C ARG A 411 13.66 39.89 -13.30
N LEU A 412 14.14 39.07 -12.35
CA LEU A 412 13.27 38.32 -11.43
C LEU A 412 12.47 39.24 -10.51
N GLU A 413 13.09 40.31 -10.00
CA GLU A 413 12.42 41.35 -9.21
C GLU A 413 11.39 42.13 -10.02
N GLN A 414 11.67 42.42 -11.29
CA GLN A 414 10.69 43.03 -12.19
C GLN A 414 9.48 42.11 -12.38
N LEU A 415 9.70 40.83 -12.70
CA LEU A 415 8.62 39.84 -12.86
C LEU A 415 7.77 39.68 -11.60
N LYS A 416 8.42 39.71 -10.43
CA LYS A 416 7.75 39.69 -9.12
C LYS A 416 6.82 40.90 -8.95
N LYS A 417 7.29 42.10 -9.28
CA LYS A 417 6.49 43.34 -9.23
C LYS A 417 5.33 43.32 -10.22
N GLU A 418 5.56 42.76 -11.40
CA GLU A 418 4.53 42.60 -12.45
C GLU A 418 3.57 41.43 -12.18
N LYS A 419 3.81 40.62 -11.14
CA LYS A 419 3.08 39.37 -10.84
C LYS A 419 3.03 38.42 -12.05
N LYS A 420 4.18 38.26 -12.73
CA LYS A 420 4.33 37.36 -13.87
C LYS A 420 5.27 36.20 -13.54
N PRO A 421 5.00 35.00 -14.06
CA PRO A 421 5.91 33.86 -13.89
C PRO A 421 7.21 34.05 -14.67
N ALA A 422 8.31 33.51 -14.14
CA ALA A 422 9.58 33.45 -14.84
C ALA A 422 9.65 32.20 -15.74
N SER A 423 10.29 32.34 -16.90
CA SER A 423 10.66 31.16 -17.71
C SER A 423 11.79 30.37 -17.04
N LEU A 424 11.77 29.05 -17.21
CA LEU A 424 12.89 28.19 -16.82
C LEU A 424 14.20 28.62 -17.48
N PRO A 425 15.32 28.67 -16.75
CA PRO A 425 16.65 28.87 -17.33
C PRO A 425 17.01 27.80 -18.37
N SER A 426 17.97 28.11 -19.24
CA SER A 426 18.57 27.10 -20.14
C SER A 426 19.31 26.02 -19.36
N SER A 427 19.97 26.40 -18.27
CA SER A 427 20.67 25.52 -17.31
C SER A 427 19.75 24.99 -16.19
N SER A 428 18.44 24.91 -16.40
CA SER A 428 17.49 24.49 -15.36
C SER A 428 17.86 23.11 -14.80
N ARG A 429 18.13 23.08 -13.50
CA ARG A 429 18.41 21.88 -12.71
C ARG A 429 17.16 21.02 -12.62
N ARG A 430 15.97 21.61 -12.56
CA ARG A 430 14.71 20.85 -12.61
C ARG A 430 14.49 20.13 -13.94
N LYS A 431 14.91 20.71 -15.07
CA LYS A 431 14.92 19.99 -16.37
C LYS A 431 15.89 18.82 -16.35
N LEU A 432 17.08 18.99 -15.76
CA LEU A 432 18.03 17.89 -15.60
C LEU A 432 17.46 16.77 -14.73
N LEU A 433 16.79 17.09 -13.62
CA LEU A 433 16.12 16.09 -12.78
C LEU A 433 15.06 15.29 -13.56
N VAL A 434 14.28 15.99 -14.39
CA VAL A 434 13.31 15.34 -15.27
C VAL A 434 13.99 14.36 -16.23
N GLN A 435 15.10 14.77 -16.85
CA GLN A 435 15.88 13.93 -17.77
C GLN A 435 16.45 12.70 -17.06
N GLU A 436 17.08 12.88 -15.89
CA GLU A 436 17.65 11.80 -15.10
C GLU A 436 16.59 10.80 -14.64
N GLY A 437 15.44 11.30 -14.16
CA GLY A 437 14.33 10.48 -13.69
C GLY A 437 13.71 9.62 -14.79
N LEU A 438 13.63 10.14 -16.02
CA LEU A 438 13.05 9.46 -17.19
C LEU A 438 14.09 8.66 -18.01
N ALA A 439 15.37 8.69 -17.63
CA ALA A 439 16.42 7.99 -18.37
C ALA A 439 16.15 6.47 -18.43
N ASN A 440 16.33 5.88 -19.62
CA ASN A 440 15.84 4.56 -20.03
C ASN A 440 16.63 3.34 -19.47
N ALA A 441 17.00 3.37 -18.19
CA ALA A 441 17.67 2.24 -17.55
C ALA A 441 16.64 1.17 -17.16
N GLN A 442 16.27 0.27 -18.07
CA GLN A 442 15.45 -0.94 -17.83
C GLN A 442 14.34 -0.78 -16.75
N GLY A 443 13.47 0.22 -16.93
CA GLY A 443 12.41 0.54 -15.97
C GLY A 443 12.94 1.09 -14.64
N GLY A 444 13.76 2.15 -14.65
CA GLY A 444 14.43 2.72 -13.47
C GLY A 444 13.51 3.14 -12.30
N TYR A 445 14.08 3.81 -11.29
CA TYR A 445 13.35 4.22 -10.07
C TYR A 445 11.96 4.82 -10.34
N PHE A 446 11.84 5.62 -11.39
CA PHE A 446 10.59 6.27 -11.78
C PHE A 446 9.45 5.28 -12.08
N ALA A 447 9.66 4.37 -13.03
CA ALA A 447 8.66 3.39 -13.43
C ALA A 447 8.38 2.39 -12.31
N ARG A 448 9.42 1.90 -11.61
CA ARG A 448 9.26 0.99 -10.47
C ARG A 448 8.45 1.60 -9.34
N SER A 449 8.73 2.85 -8.98
CA SER A 449 7.99 3.55 -7.92
C SER A 449 6.52 3.68 -8.29
N ALA A 450 6.22 4.11 -9.52
CA ALA A 450 4.85 4.23 -10.01
C ALA A 450 4.11 2.88 -9.97
N VAL A 451 4.73 1.83 -10.53
CA VAL A 451 4.17 0.47 -10.53
C VAL A 451 3.95 -0.03 -9.11
N ASN A 452 4.94 0.10 -8.23
CA ASN A 452 4.87 -0.41 -6.87
C ASN A 452 3.80 0.29 -6.02
N ARG A 453 3.62 1.60 -6.21
CA ARG A 453 2.59 2.40 -5.54
C ARG A 453 1.19 2.06 -6.01
N ILE A 454 0.98 1.97 -7.32
CA ILE A 454 -0.30 1.55 -7.90
C ILE A 454 -0.59 0.09 -7.48
N TRP A 455 0.40 -0.79 -7.52
CA TRP A 455 0.27 -2.15 -7.01
C TRP A 455 -0.19 -2.16 -5.55
N LYS A 456 0.47 -1.42 -4.65
CA LYS A 456 0.06 -1.31 -3.23
C LYS A 456 -1.38 -0.83 -3.07
N GLN A 457 -1.80 0.17 -3.83
CA GLN A 457 -3.15 0.71 -3.78
C GLN A 457 -4.21 -0.38 -4.00
N PHE A 458 -3.99 -1.30 -4.96
CA PHE A 458 -4.98 -2.32 -5.31
C PHE A 458 -4.79 -3.63 -4.55
N MET A 459 -3.54 -4.04 -4.30
CA MET A 459 -3.18 -5.33 -3.68
C MET A 459 -3.01 -5.26 -2.16
N GLY A 460 -2.98 -4.06 -1.56
CA GLY A 460 -2.87 -3.85 -0.10
C GLY A 460 -1.44 -3.87 0.45
N ARG A 461 -0.44 -4.27 -0.35
CA ARG A 461 1.00 -4.25 -0.04
C ARG A 461 1.76 -4.03 -1.34
N GLY A 462 2.83 -3.24 -1.31
CA GLY A 462 3.75 -3.11 -2.45
C GLY A 462 4.47 -4.42 -2.77
N LEU A 463 5.07 -4.53 -3.95
CA LEU A 463 6.07 -5.55 -4.26
C LEU A 463 7.35 -5.29 -3.45
N VAL A 464 7.76 -4.03 -3.36
CA VAL A 464 8.71 -3.50 -2.37
C VAL A 464 7.90 -2.84 -1.25
N GLU A 465 8.12 -3.24 0.00
CA GLU A 465 7.44 -2.66 1.17
C GLU A 465 8.48 -2.39 2.27
N PRO A 466 8.55 -1.18 2.84
CA PRO A 466 7.78 0.03 2.50
C PRO A 466 8.00 0.53 1.06
N VAL A 467 7.00 1.21 0.49
CA VAL A 467 7.03 1.65 -0.93
C VAL A 467 8.06 2.74 -1.23
N ASP A 468 8.62 3.36 -0.21
CA ASP A 468 9.66 4.38 -0.26
C ASP A 468 11.06 3.84 0.08
N GLN A 469 11.21 2.51 0.20
CA GLN A 469 12.48 1.85 0.52
C GLN A 469 13.02 1.07 -0.67
N MET A 470 13.08 1.69 -1.85
CA MET A 470 13.59 1.06 -3.07
C MET A 470 15.12 1.09 -3.11
N HIS A 471 15.78 0.07 -2.57
CA HIS A 471 17.24 -0.07 -2.58
C HIS A 471 17.69 -1.53 -2.58
N GLY A 472 18.98 -1.78 -2.82
CA GLY A 472 19.55 -3.14 -2.89
C GLY A 472 19.24 -4.01 -1.67
N ALA A 473 19.34 -3.45 -0.46
CA ALA A 473 19.04 -4.16 0.79
C ALA A 473 17.53 -4.39 1.08
N ASN A 474 16.61 -3.95 0.22
CA ASN A 474 15.18 -4.20 0.34
C ASN A 474 14.62 -4.67 -1.02
N PRO A 475 14.96 -5.90 -1.44
CA PRO A 475 14.51 -6.42 -2.72
C PRO A 475 12.99 -6.59 -2.76
N PRO A 476 12.37 -6.44 -3.94
CA PRO A 476 10.96 -6.77 -4.13
C PRO A 476 10.72 -8.26 -3.87
N THR A 477 9.51 -8.56 -3.41
CA THR A 477 9.01 -9.92 -3.26
C THR A 477 9.00 -10.67 -4.60
N HIS A 478 8.72 -9.97 -5.71
CA HIS A 478 8.69 -10.51 -7.06
C HIS A 478 9.58 -9.66 -7.98
N PRO A 479 10.92 -9.86 -8.00
CA PRO A 479 11.86 -9.00 -8.73
C PRO A 479 11.63 -9.02 -10.25
N GLU A 480 11.41 -10.20 -10.84
CA GLU A 480 11.15 -10.33 -12.28
C GLU A 480 9.81 -9.68 -12.67
N LEU A 481 8.78 -9.80 -11.83
CA LEU A 481 7.48 -9.16 -12.05
C LEU A 481 7.59 -7.64 -11.98
N LEU A 482 8.25 -7.09 -10.97
CA LEU A 482 8.43 -5.64 -10.84
C LEU A 482 9.25 -5.09 -12.01
N LEU A 483 10.32 -5.80 -12.42
CA LEU A 483 11.11 -5.42 -13.58
C LEU A 483 10.26 -5.42 -14.86
N TRP A 484 9.53 -6.50 -15.12
CA TRP A 484 8.68 -6.63 -16.30
C TRP A 484 7.57 -5.58 -16.32
N LEU A 485 6.82 -5.40 -15.23
CA LEU A 485 5.76 -4.40 -15.14
C LEU A 485 6.30 -2.98 -15.33
N SER A 486 7.51 -2.69 -14.86
CA SER A 486 8.13 -1.37 -15.04
C SER A 486 8.50 -1.10 -16.51
N GLN A 487 9.04 -2.10 -17.21
CA GLN A 487 9.32 -2.00 -18.64
C GLN A 487 8.03 -1.95 -19.47
N TRP A 488 7.03 -2.76 -19.11
CA TRP A 488 5.72 -2.78 -19.74
C TRP A 488 5.01 -1.44 -19.56
N PHE A 489 5.03 -0.87 -18.36
CA PHE A 489 4.43 0.43 -18.05
C PHE A 489 5.08 1.54 -18.88
N GLN A 490 6.41 1.54 -18.98
CA GLN A 490 7.16 2.47 -19.80
C GLN A 490 6.83 2.32 -21.30
N HIS A 491 6.77 1.09 -21.81
CA HIS A 491 6.40 0.77 -23.20
C HIS A 491 5.01 1.29 -23.56
N HIS A 492 4.09 1.26 -22.60
CA HIS A 492 2.71 1.75 -22.75
C HIS A 492 2.55 3.23 -22.35
N GLY A 493 3.62 4.03 -22.46
CA GLY A 493 3.58 5.48 -22.26
C GLY A 493 3.33 5.90 -20.80
N HIS A 494 3.71 5.06 -19.84
CA HIS A 494 3.46 5.25 -18.42
C HIS A 494 1.99 5.49 -18.08
N ASP A 495 1.08 4.82 -18.78
CA ASP A 495 -0.36 5.00 -18.59
C ASP A 495 -0.88 4.28 -17.32
N PRO A 496 -1.26 5.01 -16.25
CA PRO A 496 -1.77 4.37 -15.03
C PRO A 496 -3.08 3.61 -15.25
N ARG A 497 -3.91 4.01 -16.22
CA ARG A 497 -5.18 3.33 -16.53
C ARG A 497 -4.92 1.92 -17.02
N GLN A 498 -3.92 1.74 -17.89
CA GLN A 498 -3.57 0.41 -18.41
C GLN A 498 -3.07 -0.51 -17.29
N LEU A 499 -2.22 0.01 -16.39
CA LEU A 499 -1.75 -0.76 -15.23
C LEU A 499 -2.90 -1.11 -14.27
N ILE A 500 -3.79 -0.17 -13.97
CA ILE A 500 -4.98 -0.42 -13.15
C ILE A 500 -5.84 -1.53 -13.76
N ALA A 501 -6.10 -1.46 -15.07
CA ALA A 501 -6.89 -2.46 -15.79
C ALA A 501 -6.25 -3.86 -15.68
N ALA A 502 -4.93 -3.96 -15.87
CA ALA A 502 -4.20 -5.22 -15.73
C ALA A 502 -4.31 -5.80 -14.31
N LEU A 503 -4.15 -4.95 -13.28
CA LEU A 503 -4.25 -5.38 -11.88
C LEU A 503 -5.64 -5.93 -11.58
N VAL A 504 -6.71 -5.20 -11.87
CA VAL A 504 -8.08 -5.62 -11.51
C VAL A 504 -8.59 -6.80 -12.35
N ARG A 505 -7.98 -7.07 -13.51
CA ARG A 505 -8.26 -8.24 -14.36
C ARG A 505 -7.50 -9.49 -13.94
N SER A 506 -6.39 -9.36 -13.20
CA SER A 506 -5.62 -10.51 -12.70
C SER A 506 -6.47 -11.40 -11.78
N GLN A 507 -6.23 -12.71 -11.83
CA GLN A 507 -6.80 -13.66 -10.87
C GLN A 507 -6.28 -13.37 -9.47
N THR A 508 -5.01 -12.94 -9.35
CA THR A 508 -4.36 -12.54 -8.10
C THR A 508 -5.18 -11.49 -7.35
N TYR A 509 -5.58 -10.40 -8.02
CA TYR A 509 -6.45 -9.38 -7.44
C TYR A 509 -7.82 -9.93 -7.05
N GLN A 510 -8.35 -10.89 -7.81
CA GLN A 510 -9.69 -11.45 -7.66
C GLN A 510 -9.79 -12.61 -6.65
N ARG A 511 -8.69 -13.04 -6.03
CA ARG A 511 -8.68 -14.11 -5.01
C ARG A 511 -9.54 -13.75 -3.80
N SER A 512 -10.00 -14.77 -3.08
CA SER A 512 -10.61 -14.61 -1.76
C SER A 512 -9.55 -14.19 -0.74
N SER A 513 -9.95 -13.37 0.23
CA SER A 513 -9.15 -13.10 1.45
C SER A 513 -9.27 -14.23 2.48
N GLN A 514 -10.27 -15.10 2.34
CA GLN A 514 -10.41 -16.27 3.21
C GLN A 514 -9.34 -17.29 2.87
N TRP A 515 -8.70 -17.81 3.92
CA TRP A 515 -7.71 -18.87 3.84
C TRP A 515 -8.30 -20.18 4.39
N LEU A 516 -7.99 -21.31 3.75
CA LEU A 516 -8.65 -22.59 4.04
C LEU A 516 -8.03 -23.35 5.23
N THR A 517 -6.85 -22.96 5.70
CA THR A 517 -6.14 -23.63 6.80
C THR A 517 -5.92 -22.69 7.99
N ASP A 518 -5.49 -23.24 9.13
CA ASP A 518 -5.38 -22.49 10.38
C ASP A 518 -4.34 -21.36 10.36
N SER A 519 -3.26 -21.53 9.59
CA SER A 519 -2.24 -20.49 9.42
C SER A 519 -2.24 -19.99 7.98
N ALA A 520 -2.53 -18.70 7.83
CA ALA A 520 -2.38 -18.03 6.55
C ALA A 520 -0.92 -17.72 6.23
N PRO A 521 -0.52 -17.73 4.95
CA PRO A 521 0.82 -17.37 4.54
C PRO A 521 1.07 -15.86 4.73
N PRO A 522 2.34 -15.44 4.74
CA PRO A 522 2.70 -14.03 4.77
C PRO A 522 2.09 -13.26 3.59
N ASN A 523 1.74 -12.00 3.83
CA ASN A 523 1.10 -11.13 2.84
C ASN A 523 1.99 -10.89 1.61
N GLU A 524 3.32 -10.93 1.74
CA GLU A 524 4.26 -10.86 0.60
C GLU A 524 4.06 -11.93 -0.47
N SER A 525 3.42 -13.06 -0.14
CA SER A 525 3.18 -14.15 -1.10
C SER A 525 2.04 -13.88 -2.08
N PHE A 526 1.15 -12.93 -1.77
CA PHE A 526 -0.10 -12.68 -2.51
C PHE A 526 -0.95 -13.95 -2.75
N ALA A 527 -0.83 -14.96 -1.88
CA ALA A 527 -1.60 -16.20 -1.96
C ALA A 527 -3.12 -15.98 -1.78
N ARG A 528 -3.51 -14.85 -1.19
CA ARG A 528 -4.89 -14.42 -0.93
C ARG A 528 -4.99 -12.91 -1.10
N PHE A 529 -6.22 -12.41 -1.21
CA PHE A 529 -6.43 -10.96 -1.14
C PHE A 529 -6.11 -10.44 0.27
N ILE A 530 -5.36 -9.33 0.34
CA ILE A 530 -5.00 -8.68 1.60
C ILE A 530 -6.15 -7.76 2.00
N VAL A 531 -6.79 -8.08 3.12
CA VAL A 531 -7.87 -7.24 3.66
C VAL A 531 -7.30 -5.87 4.02
N ARG A 532 -7.96 -4.80 3.56
CA ARG A 532 -7.54 -3.42 3.83
C ARG A 532 -8.70 -2.53 4.27
N PRO A 533 -8.45 -1.52 5.09
CA PRO A 533 -9.49 -0.57 5.48
C PRO A 533 -9.94 0.27 4.29
N LEU A 534 -11.24 0.57 4.25
CA LEU A 534 -11.79 1.53 3.30
C LEU A 534 -11.23 2.93 3.55
N THR A 535 -11.09 3.73 2.51
CA THR A 535 -10.86 5.16 2.68
C THR A 535 -12.08 5.81 3.34
N PRO A 536 -11.92 6.97 4.02
CA PRO A 536 -13.04 7.71 4.59
C PRO A 536 -14.22 7.92 3.63
N ARG A 537 -13.94 8.23 2.35
CA ARG A 537 -14.98 8.41 1.33
C ARG A 537 -15.65 7.08 0.97
N GLN A 538 -14.88 6.02 0.77
CA GLN A 538 -15.44 4.69 0.46
C GLN A 538 -16.37 4.20 1.57
N TYR A 539 -15.99 4.40 2.83
CA TYR A 539 -16.84 4.02 3.96
C TYR A 539 -18.08 4.92 4.08
N ALA A 540 -17.92 6.24 3.91
CA ALA A 540 -19.06 7.16 3.82
C ALA A 540 -20.02 6.76 2.68
N SER A 541 -19.52 6.45 1.48
CA SER A 541 -20.32 5.93 0.36
C SER A 541 -21.08 4.66 0.75
N ALA A 542 -20.44 3.73 1.47
CA ALA A 542 -21.05 2.48 1.90
C ALA A 542 -22.18 2.71 2.92
N LEU A 543 -22.01 3.66 3.85
CA LEU A 543 -23.03 4.03 4.82
C LEU A 543 -24.21 4.77 4.17
N HIS A 544 -23.94 5.69 3.25
CA HIS A 544 -24.98 6.37 2.47
C HIS A 544 -25.79 5.38 1.64
N LEU A 545 -25.12 4.44 0.95
CA LEU A 545 -25.83 3.37 0.26
C LEU A 545 -26.64 2.52 1.23
N ALA A 546 -26.06 2.08 2.35
CA ALA A 546 -26.76 1.27 3.36
C ALA A 546 -28.00 1.96 3.96
N SER A 547 -28.06 3.29 3.95
CA SER A 547 -29.20 4.09 4.43
C SER A 547 -30.33 4.29 3.39
N SER A 548 -30.13 3.84 2.15
CA SER A 548 -31.09 4.02 1.05
C SER A 548 -32.04 2.82 0.92
N ASP A 549 -33.23 3.00 0.32
CA ASP A 549 -34.16 1.89 0.11
C ASP A 549 -33.66 0.94 -1.01
N PRO A 550 -33.39 -0.36 -0.73
CA PRO A 550 -33.04 -1.33 -1.76
C PRO A 550 -34.06 -1.46 -2.90
N HIS A 551 -35.36 -1.22 -2.65
CA HIS A 551 -36.41 -1.42 -3.65
C HIS A 551 -36.38 -0.34 -4.73
N ASP A 552 -36.12 0.91 -4.34
CA ASP A 552 -35.92 2.01 -5.27
C ASP A 552 -34.81 1.68 -6.26
N TRP A 553 -33.72 1.10 -5.78
CA TRP A 553 -32.64 0.65 -6.65
C TRP A 553 -33.02 -0.50 -7.57
N LEU A 554 -33.69 -1.52 -7.05
CA LEU A 554 -34.08 -2.71 -7.80
C LEU A 554 -35.17 -2.42 -8.85
N ALA A 555 -35.93 -1.33 -8.67
CA ALA A 555 -36.89 -0.84 -9.66
C ALA A 555 -36.24 -0.09 -10.83
N LEU A 556 -34.97 0.32 -10.70
CA LEU A 556 -34.25 1.12 -11.68
C LEU A 556 -33.27 0.25 -12.48
N SER A 557 -33.24 0.44 -13.80
CA SER A 557 -32.16 -0.11 -14.62
C SER A 557 -30.86 0.62 -14.31
N SER A 558 -29.74 -0.09 -14.20
CA SER A 558 -28.46 0.49 -13.80
C SER A 558 -27.87 1.48 -14.81
N ASP A 559 -28.38 1.50 -16.05
CA ASP A 559 -27.99 2.38 -17.14
C ASP A 559 -28.96 3.55 -17.36
N SER A 560 -30.03 3.66 -16.56
CA SER A 560 -31.06 4.69 -16.78
C SER A 560 -30.66 6.06 -16.23
N PRO A 561 -31.12 7.17 -16.85
CA PRO A 561 -30.93 8.51 -16.30
C PRO A 561 -31.51 8.69 -14.89
N GLU A 562 -32.59 7.98 -14.57
CA GLU A 562 -33.21 7.97 -13.26
C GLU A 562 -32.31 7.32 -12.20
N HIS A 563 -31.60 6.25 -12.55
CA HIS A 563 -30.58 5.64 -11.69
C HIS A 563 -29.46 6.63 -11.38
N ALA A 564 -28.90 7.27 -12.40
CA ALA A 564 -27.83 8.26 -12.22
C ALA A 564 -28.27 9.43 -11.32
N LYS A 565 -29.53 9.89 -11.48
CA LYS A 565 -30.12 10.93 -10.65
C LYS A 565 -30.30 10.45 -9.20
N HIS A 566 -30.80 9.23 -9.00
CA HIS A 566 -30.99 8.64 -7.68
C HIS A 566 -29.65 8.40 -6.96
N LEU A 567 -28.62 7.97 -7.68
CA LEU A 567 -27.25 7.87 -7.18
C LEU A 567 -26.69 9.22 -6.75
N THR A 568 -26.82 10.25 -7.58
CA THR A 568 -26.39 11.61 -7.23
C THR A 568 -27.08 12.11 -5.95
N GLN A 569 -28.38 11.82 -5.80
CA GLN A 569 -29.15 12.20 -4.63
C GLN A 569 -28.77 11.38 -3.38
N THR A 570 -28.48 10.08 -3.54
CA THR A 570 -28.06 9.21 -2.42
C THR A 570 -26.68 9.59 -1.92
N MET A 571 -25.76 9.95 -2.81
CA MET A 571 -24.40 10.37 -2.44
C MET A 571 -24.34 11.83 -1.98
N LYS A 572 -25.49 12.52 -1.86
CA LYS A 572 -25.56 13.90 -1.41
C LYS A 572 -25.13 14.00 0.06
N GLY A 573 -24.14 14.85 0.32
CA GLY A 573 -23.62 15.05 1.68
C GLY A 573 -22.48 14.09 2.06
N ILE A 574 -22.05 13.21 1.15
CA ILE A 574 -20.94 12.28 1.38
C ILE A 574 -19.66 12.95 1.90
N ASP A 575 -19.33 14.16 1.42
CA ASP A 575 -18.14 14.87 1.86
C ASP A 575 -18.25 15.34 3.33
N GLY A 576 -19.46 15.56 3.84
CA GLY A 576 -19.69 15.83 5.26
C GLY A 576 -19.46 14.59 6.11
N THR A 577 -20.04 13.44 5.71
CA THR A 577 -19.84 12.16 6.40
C THR A 577 -18.39 11.66 6.30
N THR A 578 -17.69 11.94 5.21
CA THR A 578 -16.26 11.60 5.04
C THR A 578 -15.42 12.19 6.19
N GLN A 579 -15.76 13.39 6.68
CA GLN A 579 -15.00 14.06 7.74
C GLN A 579 -15.11 13.36 9.10
N TRP A 580 -16.00 12.38 9.24
CA TRP A 580 -16.15 11.60 10.48
C TRP A 580 -15.10 10.51 10.63
N PHE A 581 -14.37 10.20 9.55
CA PHE A 581 -13.46 9.06 9.50
C PHE A 581 -12.03 9.50 9.21
N GLU A 582 -11.10 8.90 9.93
CA GLU A 582 -9.69 9.10 9.66
C GLU A 582 -9.22 8.17 8.54
N ARG A 583 -8.28 8.67 7.73
CA ARG A 583 -7.61 7.81 6.77
C ARG A 583 -6.56 7.00 7.52
N THR A 584 -6.88 5.74 7.76
CA THR A 584 -5.99 4.78 8.44
C THR A 584 -4.71 4.56 7.64
N SER A 585 -3.59 4.45 8.36
CA SER A 585 -2.31 4.01 7.80
C SER A 585 -2.32 2.52 7.44
N ASP A 586 -1.19 1.99 6.95
CA ASP A 586 -1.04 0.57 6.59
C ASP A 586 -1.29 -0.40 7.76
N GLN A 587 -1.24 0.10 9.01
CA GLN A 587 -1.72 -0.62 10.18
C GLN A 587 -3.15 -0.20 10.51
N VAL A 588 -4.04 -1.19 10.65
CA VAL A 588 -5.45 -1.00 11.01
C VAL A 588 -5.57 -0.57 12.46
N HIS A 589 -5.29 0.70 12.72
CA HIS A 589 -5.57 1.38 13.98
C HIS A 589 -6.68 2.40 13.71
N PHE A 590 -7.84 2.16 14.29
CA PHE A 590 -8.94 3.12 14.27
C PHE A 590 -8.83 4.01 15.50
N ALA A 591 -9.04 5.31 15.31
CA ALA A 591 -9.01 6.25 16.40
C ALA A 591 -10.20 6.02 17.36
N VAL A 592 -10.00 6.37 18.64
CA VAL A 592 -10.99 6.10 19.71
C VAL A 592 -12.29 6.88 19.46
N ASP A 593 -12.19 8.09 18.91
CA ASP A 593 -13.33 8.89 18.50
C ASP A 593 -14.12 8.23 17.38
N GLU A 594 -13.49 7.64 16.36
CA GLU A 594 -14.17 6.85 15.33
C GLU A 594 -14.90 5.65 15.97
N ALA A 595 -14.26 4.93 16.90
CA ALA A 595 -14.87 3.81 17.60
C ALA A 595 -16.09 4.21 18.46
N LEU A 596 -16.00 5.35 19.16
CA LEU A 596 -17.11 5.92 19.92
C LEU A 596 -18.25 6.36 19.00
N GLN A 597 -17.93 7.01 17.88
CA GLN A 597 -18.90 7.40 16.87
C GLN A 597 -19.66 6.18 16.33
N MET A 598 -18.96 5.07 16.06
CA MET A 598 -19.57 3.81 15.59
C MET A 598 -20.38 3.07 16.66
N SER A 599 -20.27 3.45 17.93
CA SER A 599 -20.94 2.78 19.04
C SER A 599 -22.33 3.37 19.33
N ASN A 600 -22.50 4.69 19.23
CA ASN A 600 -23.76 5.34 19.63
C ASN A 600 -24.00 6.75 19.05
N ALA A 601 -23.38 7.12 17.92
CA ALA A 601 -23.59 8.45 17.38
C ALA A 601 -25.02 8.67 16.87
N SER A 602 -25.68 9.70 17.43
CA SER A 602 -27.06 10.07 17.06
C SER A 602 -27.22 10.44 15.59
N GLU A 603 -26.20 11.06 15.00
CA GLU A 603 -26.19 11.48 13.60
C GLU A 603 -26.10 10.27 12.66
N LEU A 604 -25.31 9.26 13.05
CA LEU A 604 -25.22 7.99 12.31
C LEU A 604 -26.51 7.19 12.45
N GLU A 605 -27.12 7.20 13.63
CA GLU A 605 -28.41 6.54 13.89
C GLU A 605 -29.49 7.19 13.03
N ALA A 606 -29.58 8.52 13.06
CA ALA A 606 -30.50 9.27 12.22
C ALA A 606 -30.28 9.02 10.72
N MET A 607 -29.02 8.88 10.28
CA MET A 607 -28.71 8.58 8.89
C MET A 607 -29.14 7.17 8.49
N LEU A 608 -28.73 6.14 9.22
CA LEU A 608 -29.05 4.74 8.91
C LEU A 608 -30.55 4.44 9.01
N HIS A 609 -31.27 5.19 9.83
CA HIS A 609 -32.72 5.03 10.03
C HIS A 609 -33.56 6.11 9.34
N ALA A 610 -32.99 6.94 8.46
CA ALA A 610 -33.74 8.00 7.78
C ALA A 610 -34.90 7.48 6.91
N GLN A 611 -34.72 6.32 6.27
CA GLN A 611 -35.71 5.65 5.41
C GLN A 611 -36.22 4.34 6.02
N GLU A 612 -36.15 4.27 7.35
CA GLU A 612 -36.40 3.08 8.14
C GLU A 612 -37.81 2.47 7.92
N ALA A 613 -38.84 3.32 7.87
CA ALA A 613 -40.21 2.84 7.75
C ALA A 613 -40.43 2.04 6.46
N GLN A 614 -39.81 2.45 5.35
CA GLN A 614 -39.89 1.77 4.06
C GLN A 614 -39.11 0.45 4.05
N TRP A 615 -37.94 0.45 4.70
CA TRP A 615 -37.10 -0.74 4.91
C TRP A 615 -37.80 -1.85 5.68
N ILE A 616 -38.44 -1.50 6.79
CA ILE A 616 -39.11 -2.45 7.68
C ILE A 616 -40.44 -2.90 7.10
N GLU A 617 -41.21 -2.00 6.48
CA GLU A 617 -42.44 -2.37 5.78
C GLU A 617 -42.16 -3.39 4.67
N ALA A 618 -41.09 -3.21 3.90
CA ALA A 618 -40.69 -4.17 2.89
C ALA A 618 -40.15 -5.51 3.46
N CYS A 619 -39.44 -5.48 4.59
CA CYS A 619 -39.03 -6.71 5.29
C CYS A 619 -40.22 -7.44 5.93
N ALA A 620 -41.22 -6.70 6.43
CA ALA A 620 -42.44 -7.23 7.06
C ALA A 620 -43.44 -7.81 6.04
N LEU A 621 -43.43 -7.34 4.79
CA LEU A 621 -44.26 -7.85 3.69
C LEU A 621 -43.75 -9.18 3.08
N HIS A 622 -42.55 -9.63 3.45
CA HIS A 622 -41.93 -10.84 2.90
C HIS A 622 -41.79 -11.96 3.95
N GLU A 623 -42.71 -12.93 3.97
CA GLU A 623 -42.42 -14.24 4.58
C GLU A 623 -41.51 -15.09 3.68
N PRO A 624 -40.62 -15.94 4.25
CA PRO A 624 -40.17 -16.04 5.64
C PRO A 624 -38.94 -15.13 5.92
N SER A 625 -38.64 -14.92 7.21
CA SER A 625 -37.52 -14.12 7.77
C SER A 625 -36.19 -14.22 7.00
N ASN A 626 -35.91 -15.38 6.42
CA ASN A 626 -34.75 -15.65 5.58
C ASN A 626 -34.61 -14.74 4.35
N LYS A 627 -35.70 -14.35 3.68
CA LYS A 627 -35.64 -13.46 2.50
C LYS A 627 -35.30 -12.03 2.90
N ALA A 628 -35.92 -11.54 3.96
CA ALA A 628 -35.63 -10.22 4.54
C ALA A 628 -34.17 -10.14 5.02
N LEU A 629 -33.69 -11.15 5.76
CA LEU A 629 -32.28 -11.22 6.17
C LEU A 629 -31.32 -11.19 4.97
N ASN A 630 -31.61 -11.95 3.91
CA ASN A 630 -30.81 -11.91 2.69
C ASN A 630 -30.78 -10.52 2.05
N LEU A 631 -31.91 -9.80 2.03
CA LEU A 631 -31.98 -8.46 1.49
C LEU A 631 -31.09 -7.49 2.28
N VAL A 632 -31.19 -7.51 3.63
CA VAL A 632 -30.39 -6.64 4.51
C VAL A 632 -28.89 -6.89 4.31
N PHE A 633 -28.45 -8.15 4.38
CA PHE A 633 -27.04 -8.50 4.19
C PHE A 633 -26.52 -8.12 2.80
N ARG A 634 -27.31 -8.35 1.74
CA ARG A 634 -26.91 -7.98 0.37
C ARG A 634 -26.89 -6.48 0.15
N HIS A 635 -27.73 -5.73 0.84
CA HIS A 635 -27.79 -4.29 0.68
C HIS A 635 -26.65 -3.59 1.44
N ILE A 636 -26.29 -4.09 2.63
CA ILE A 636 -25.22 -3.49 3.45
C ILE A 636 -23.87 -4.10 3.06
N LEU A 637 -23.70 -5.40 3.27
CA LEU A 637 -22.43 -6.13 3.06
C LEU A 637 -22.21 -6.62 1.63
N GLN A 638 -23.17 -6.41 0.73
CA GLN A 638 -23.06 -6.79 -0.69
C GLN A 638 -22.97 -8.30 -0.96
N ARG A 639 -23.18 -9.15 0.06
CA ARG A 639 -23.19 -10.62 -0.03
C ARG A 639 -24.39 -11.22 0.71
N SER A 640 -24.63 -12.51 0.50
CA SER A 640 -25.63 -13.25 1.30
C SER A 640 -25.04 -13.60 2.68
N PRO A 641 -25.87 -13.74 3.73
CA PRO A 641 -25.41 -14.22 5.02
C PRO A 641 -24.91 -15.67 4.89
N THR A 642 -23.93 -16.02 5.70
CA THR A 642 -23.57 -17.42 5.96
C THR A 642 -24.70 -18.11 6.73
N LEU A 643 -24.71 -19.44 6.76
CA LEU A 643 -25.71 -20.20 7.53
C LEU A 643 -25.72 -19.80 9.02
N ASN A 644 -24.54 -19.65 9.63
CA ASN A 644 -24.43 -19.25 11.03
C ASN A 644 -24.95 -17.82 11.29
N GLU A 645 -24.64 -16.87 10.41
CA GLU A 645 -25.18 -15.51 10.50
C GLU A 645 -26.69 -15.52 10.33
N GLN A 646 -27.21 -16.26 9.36
CA GLN A 646 -28.63 -16.38 9.11
C GLN A 646 -29.38 -16.97 10.32
N GLU A 647 -28.89 -18.07 10.89
CA GLU A 647 -29.47 -18.71 12.08
C GLU A 647 -29.37 -17.83 13.32
N THR A 648 -28.26 -17.11 13.49
CA THR A 648 -28.07 -16.20 14.63
C THR A 648 -28.96 -14.97 14.52
N SER A 649 -29.05 -14.36 13.34
CA SER A 649 -29.96 -13.24 13.09
C SER A 649 -31.41 -13.67 13.23
N ALA A 650 -31.81 -14.83 12.70
CA ALA A 650 -33.19 -15.32 12.84
C ALA A 650 -33.57 -15.54 14.31
N ARG A 651 -32.71 -16.20 15.10
CA ARG A 651 -32.91 -16.36 16.55
C ARG A 651 -32.99 -15.03 17.28
N PHE A 652 -32.19 -14.04 16.89
CA PHE A 652 -32.26 -12.69 17.46
C PHE A 652 -33.59 -12.01 17.13
N MET A 653 -34.07 -12.10 15.88
CA MET A 653 -35.38 -11.57 15.48
C MET A 653 -36.53 -12.22 16.27
N ASP A 654 -36.50 -13.55 16.41
CA ASP A 654 -37.54 -14.32 17.12
C ASP A 654 -37.56 -14.04 18.63
N SER A 655 -36.55 -13.36 19.19
CA SER A 655 -36.53 -12.98 20.60
C SER A 655 -37.37 -11.74 20.92
N TYR A 656 -37.91 -11.06 19.91
CA TYR A 656 -38.78 -9.88 20.04
C TYR A 656 -40.22 -10.20 19.61
N PRO A 657 -41.23 -9.46 20.11
CA PRO A 657 -42.61 -9.60 19.66
C PRO A 657 -42.77 -9.37 18.16
N ALA A 658 -43.68 -10.09 17.52
CA ALA A 658 -44.01 -9.87 16.11
C ALA A 658 -44.44 -8.42 15.86
N GLY A 659 -43.86 -7.78 14.84
CA GLY A 659 -44.10 -6.37 14.51
C GLY A 659 -43.19 -5.37 15.24
N ASP A 660 -42.35 -5.83 16.18
CA ASP A 660 -41.30 -4.99 16.76
C ASP A 660 -40.18 -4.77 15.73
N THR A 661 -39.82 -3.49 15.53
CA THR A 661 -38.82 -3.07 14.56
C THR A 661 -37.42 -2.90 15.16
N THR A 662 -37.32 -2.89 16.49
CA THR A 662 -36.08 -2.80 17.26
C THR A 662 -34.99 -3.78 16.82
N PRO A 663 -35.26 -5.09 16.61
CA PRO A 663 -34.20 -6.01 16.21
C PRO A 663 -33.68 -5.75 14.79
N TRP A 664 -34.50 -5.18 13.90
CA TRP A 664 -34.05 -4.76 12.56
C TRP A 664 -33.12 -3.54 12.64
N LYS A 665 -33.45 -2.55 13.48
CA LYS A 665 -32.55 -1.41 13.76
C LYS A 665 -31.17 -1.89 14.20
N ALA A 666 -31.16 -2.76 15.21
CA ALA A 666 -29.94 -3.29 15.79
C ALA A 666 -29.12 -4.11 14.77
N LEU A 667 -29.78 -4.91 13.92
CA LEU A 667 -29.10 -5.66 12.87
C LEU A 667 -28.49 -4.72 11.81
N ILE A 668 -29.25 -3.74 11.32
CA ILE A 668 -28.78 -2.76 10.32
C ILE A 668 -27.57 -2.00 10.88
N TRP A 669 -27.68 -1.49 12.11
CA TRP A 669 -26.58 -0.85 12.80
C TRP A 669 -25.36 -1.77 12.86
N SER A 670 -25.52 -2.97 13.41
CA SER A 670 -24.42 -3.93 13.59
C SER A 670 -23.71 -4.31 12.29
N LEU A 671 -24.43 -4.40 11.17
CA LEU A 671 -23.83 -4.72 9.88
C LEU A 671 -23.17 -3.48 9.26
N ALA A 672 -23.79 -2.31 9.37
CA ALA A 672 -23.29 -1.07 8.79
C ALA A 672 -22.03 -0.55 9.50
N THR A 673 -21.98 -0.67 10.83
CA THR A 673 -20.85 -0.25 11.67
C THR A 673 -19.87 -1.38 11.98
N GLY A 674 -20.16 -2.60 11.53
CA GLY A 674 -19.33 -3.77 11.73
C GLY A 674 -18.01 -3.71 10.93
N PRO A 675 -16.96 -4.43 11.38
CA PRO A 675 -15.65 -4.44 10.72
C PRO A 675 -15.72 -4.82 9.24
N GLU A 676 -16.61 -5.73 8.87
CA GLU A 676 -16.74 -6.16 7.47
C GLU A 676 -17.16 -5.02 6.53
N ASN A 677 -18.03 -4.10 6.96
CA ASN A 677 -18.40 -2.97 6.13
C ASN A 677 -17.32 -1.88 6.10
N ARG A 678 -16.43 -1.85 7.10
CA ARG A 678 -15.28 -0.93 7.21
C ARG A 678 -14.04 -1.41 6.43
N LEU A 679 -14.04 -2.67 6.03
CA LEU A 679 -12.93 -3.32 5.34
C LEU A 679 -13.30 -3.70 3.90
N GLN A 680 -12.26 -3.82 3.08
CA GLN A 680 -12.30 -4.40 1.76
C GLN A 680 -11.62 -5.75 1.83
N HIS A 681 -12.37 -6.78 1.47
CA HIS A 681 -12.00 -8.19 1.58
C HIS A 681 -11.97 -8.90 0.24
#